data_AF-A0A0M8QIQ6-F1
#
_entry.id   AF-A0A0M8QIQ6-F1
#
_cell.length_a   1.000
_cell.length_b   1.000
_cell.length_c   1.000
_cell.angle_alpha   90.00
_cell.angle_beta   90.00
_cell.angle_gamma   90.00
#
_symmetry.space_group_name_H-M   'P 1'
#
loop_
_entity.id
_entity.type
_entity.pdbx_description
1 polymer ?
#
loop_
_entity_poly.entity_id
_entity_poly.type
_entity_poly.pdbx_seq_one_letter_code
_entity_poly.pdbx_strand_id
1 'polypeptide(L)'
;MYGTQRQLPQQHKEVRGVARQILTVGPERSDGFRTIGEALAQARTGAVIRVRPGRYAENLVIRHRVTIVGEGEPGTVELCPRDGTAVTLMADAVMLSALTLRGRDKEAAVVDVPAGQAALDGCTVTGAGWTALLVRGKGSLAARGCRIGNPGGAGLVDSSESESVVEDCVFENFGTSAVVIGETAGPLVRDCRIRGARANGVLASGEARGTVEGCDISGTDKPAIALEGHSSTRVLRCVVHHTSVGLLVTSMSRPEIEETSFESIAQSGIVISGGADPVLRGCVTRRTKTSGLLVLDRSRGTLEGCSFHGSTEGAVRVVEGSAPLLRDTVVSDCADTAGAVQLWDDSTAEFERLEVLDAAGVGVSVRSAANPLLRHARVTGAGGHGVEFTDDGRGRLEHCAIESAGGCALHIDDDSDPEISDTVLSSAARSGLLVGERGRGTLRDCEIGDSADAGVGVRDGAEITLERVRVHGSRAHGVQVSRGGRAVLDACEITGSTGDGVRVDSAEPVDVTRCVVRDNRGAGLRQSLASERLTVELLTSADNGLPDSWGESAGTAGEDGAPGGPGKEREPEGPLAELEALTGLENVKHQVRTLVNLNQLAERRRRLGMPVPSMSRHLIFAGPPGTGKTTVARLYGSILADLGVLRSGHLVEVARADLVAQVIGGTAIKTTEAFNSALGGVLFIDEAYTLTVEGTSNDFGREAVDTLLKLMEDHREDVVVVAAGYSEQMESFLTANPGLASRFTRTIEFGNYAVEELVTITESLCHRHQFELGPLTREALAVRFEQMTRDATFGNGRAARGVFEDMVDRQAFRLAAMTDPAESDLTLLLPQDVGDAEAAAVGGGTAQDAEDASDPMAELTAMVGLAAVKREVADLVSLLTNARQRIAAGLPAPRISNHLVFSGPPGTGKTTVARLYARLLHSLGVLPRDSLVEVARADLVGQYVGHTAQRTKDVFTSALGGVLFIDEAYTLTPEGSSNDFGREAVDTLLKLMEDHRDEIVVVVAGYTEEMQRFLDSNPGLTSRFSKFVTFEDYSTDELVTIVSRHAAASGYECADATVEALRAHVDAIPRDRSFGNARLARQLLETMMTSQARRLGGLASPSLADLTTLLPEDLPVRRGLGQQSSR
;
A
#
# COMPACT_ATOMS: atom_id res chain seq x y z
N MET A 1 -73.51 3.01 11.23
CA MET A 1 -73.97 4.26 11.87
C MET A 1 -72.98 5.35 11.51
N TYR A 2 -73.42 6.30 10.71
CA TYR A 2 -72.68 7.50 10.30
C TYR A 2 -72.48 8.45 11.50
N GLY A 3 -71.39 9.22 11.51
CA GLY A 3 -71.15 10.29 12.48
C GLY A 3 -70.19 11.35 11.95
N THR A 4 -70.78 12.37 11.34
CA THR A 4 -70.21 13.43 10.51
C THR A 4 -69.53 14.56 11.31
N GLN A 5 -68.56 15.22 10.65
CA GLN A 5 -67.89 16.46 11.03
C GLN A 5 -68.81 17.55 11.59
N ARG A 6 -68.34 18.30 12.61
CA ARG A 6 -68.84 19.64 12.97
C ARG A 6 -67.69 20.63 13.17
N GLN A 7 -67.60 21.59 12.26
CA GLN A 7 -66.90 22.87 12.38
C GLN A 7 -67.61 23.80 13.37
N LEU A 8 -66.84 24.67 14.03
CA LEU A 8 -67.27 25.91 14.67
C LEU A 8 -66.12 26.95 14.54
N PRO A 9 -66.38 28.27 14.62
CA PRO A 9 -66.18 29.17 13.48
C PRO A 9 -65.23 30.34 13.78
N GLN A 10 -64.55 30.90 12.77
CA GLN A 10 -63.91 32.22 12.90
C GLN A 10 -64.14 33.10 11.67
N GLN A 11 -65.11 34.01 11.87
CA GLN A 11 -65.20 35.40 11.42
C GLN A 11 -64.60 35.77 10.05
N HIS A 12 -65.51 35.96 9.10
CA HIS A 12 -65.34 36.79 7.92
C HIS A 12 -64.93 38.23 8.32
N LYS A 13 -63.72 38.64 7.93
CA LYS A 13 -63.41 40.03 7.59
C LYS A 13 -63.06 40.07 6.11
N GLU A 14 -63.99 40.58 5.30
CA GLU A 14 -63.74 40.89 3.90
C GLU A 14 -62.54 41.85 3.78
N VAL A 15 -61.46 41.38 3.16
CA VAL A 15 -60.44 42.25 2.56
C VAL A 15 -60.60 42.13 1.05
N ARG A 16 -61.03 43.24 0.44
CA ARG A 16 -61.20 43.41 -1.00
C ARG A 16 -59.99 42.86 -1.78
N GLY A 17 -60.25 41.95 -2.71
CA GLY A 17 -59.25 41.34 -3.58
C GLY A 17 -58.52 42.40 -4.42
N VAL A 18 -57.25 42.62 -4.13
CA VAL A 18 -56.33 43.33 -5.03
C VAL A 18 -56.08 42.38 -6.20
N ALA A 19 -56.50 42.76 -7.40
CA ALA A 19 -56.20 41.99 -8.61
C ALA A 19 -54.68 41.80 -8.74
N ARG A 20 -54.20 40.54 -8.82
CA ARG A 20 -52.78 40.25 -9.08
C ARG A 20 -52.38 40.89 -10.40
N GLN A 21 -51.38 41.76 -10.37
CA GLN A 21 -50.83 42.40 -11.56
C GLN A 21 -50.20 41.32 -12.46
N ILE A 22 -50.67 41.20 -13.70
CA ILE A 22 -50.12 40.29 -14.70
C ILE A 22 -49.39 41.13 -15.74
N LEU A 23 -48.11 40.83 -15.98
CA LEU A 23 -47.28 41.46 -16.99
C LEU A 23 -46.88 40.41 -18.02
N THR A 24 -46.98 40.72 -19.30
CA THR A 24 -46.58 39.81 -20.38
C THR A 24 -45.29 40.31 -21.01
N VAL A 25 -44.33 39.42 -21.22
CA VAL A 25 -43.03 39.68 -21.84
C VAL A 25 -42.94 38.87 -23.12
N GLY A 26 -42.51 39.49 -24.22
CA GLY A 26 -42.31 38.81 -25.50
C GLY A 26 -41.28 39.53 -26.37
N PRO A 27 -40.46 38.79 -27.13
CA PRO A 27 -39.43 39.41 -27.98
C PRO A 27 -40.03 40.21 -29.14
N GLU A 28 -41.24 39.84 -29.58
CA GLU A 28 -41.99 40.51 -30.63
C GLU A 28 -43.09 41.40 -30.03
N ARG A 29 -43.05 42.71 -30.31
CA ARG A 29 -44.01 43.70 -29.81
C ARG A 29 -45.38 43.45 -30.43
N SER A 30 -46.30 42.83 -29.68
CA SER A 30 -47.72 42.89 -30.00
C SER A 30 -48.61 43.36 -28.84
N ASP A 31 -48.31 43.04 -27.57
CA ASP A 31 -48.97 43.59 -26.37
C ASP A 31 -48.20 43.18 -25.08
N GLY A 32 -47.10 43.88 -24.74
CA GLY A 32 -46.28 43.54 -23.56
C GLY A 32 -44.90 44.23 -23.49
N PHE A 33 -44.12 43.88 -22.47
CA PHE A 33 -42.72 44.30 -22.29
C PHE A 33 -41.78 43.53 -23.22
N ARG A 34 -40.65 44.14 -23.61
CA ARG A 34 -39.69 43.50 -24.51
C ARG A 34 -38.72 42.60 -23.76
N THR A 35 -38.38 42.96 -22.53
CA THR A 35 -37.46 42.21 -21.67
C THR A 35 -38.09 41.92 -20.31
N ILE A 36 -37.59 40.90 -19.63
CA ILE A 36 -38.03 40.52 -18.29
C ILE A 36 -37.60 41.60 -17.29
N GLY A 37 -36.42 42.21 -17.47
CA GLY A 37 -35.93 43.31 -16.67
C GLY A 37 -36.85 44.55 -16.70
N GLU A 38 -37.37 44.92 -17.86
CA GLU A 38 -38.35 46.03 -17.98
C GLU A 38 -39.64 45.73 -17.21
N ALA A 39 -40.13 44.48 -17.28
CA ALA A 39 -41.30 44.06 -16.53
C ALA A 39 -41.05 44.05 -15.02
N LEU A 40 -39.88 43.58 -14.57
CA LEU A 40 -39.47 43.60 -13.16
C LEU A 40 -39.42 45.02 -12.59
N ALA A 41 -38.94 46.00 -13.36
CA ALA A 41 -38.88 47.39 -12.92
C ALA A 41 -40.27 48.03 -12.69
N GLN A 42 -41.33 47.49 -13.31
CA GLN A 42 -42.72 47.94 -13.13
C GLN A 42 -43.59 46.99 -12.30
N ALA A 43 -43.05 45.83 -11.91
CA ALA A 43 -43.76 44.83 -11.14
C ALA A 43 -43.97 45.30 -9.70
N ARG A 44 -45.18 45.14 -9.17
CA ARG A 44 -45.45 45.28 -7.73
C ARG A 44 -45.21 43.95 -7.01
N THR A 45 -44.96 44.00 -5.71
CA THR A 45 -44.90 42.80 -4.86
C THR A 45 -46.16 41.94 -5.03
N GLY A 46 -45.98 40.70 -5.46
CA GLY A 46 -47.04 39.74 -5.79
C GLY A 46 -47.44 39.67 -7.27
N ALA A 47 -46.76 40.39 -8.17
CA ALA A 47 -47.03 40.35 -9.61
C ALA A 47 -46.62 39.02 -10.25
N VAL A 48 -47.30 38.67 -11.35
CA VAL A 48 -47.00 37.51 -12.19
C VAL A 48 -46.50 37.99 -13.56
N ILE A 49 -45.30 37.58 -13.94
CA ILE A 49 -44.67 37.90 -15.21
C ILE A 49 -44.74 36.65 -16.10
N ARG A 50 -45.55 36.70 -17.16
CA ARG A 50 -45.68 35.65 -18.17
C ARG A 50 -44.70 35.91 -19.31
N VAL A 51 -43.80 34.98 -19.58
CA VAL A 51 -42.71 35.14 -20.56
C VAL A 51 -42.98 34.23 -21.75
N ARG A 52 -43.20 34.82 -22.93
CA ARG A 52 -43.41 34.07 -24.18
C ARG A 52 -42.12 33.36 -24.65
N PRO A 53 -42.22 32.32 -25.49
CA PRO A 53 -41.07 31.70 -26.15
C PRO A 53 -40.10 32.71 -26.74
N GLY A 54 -38.81 32.55 -26.45
CA GLY A 54 -37.77 33.47 -26.89
C GLY A 54 -36.48 33.36 -26.09
N ARG A 55 -35.45 34.04 -26.59
CA ARG A 55 -34.14 34.13 -25.94
C ARG A 55 -33.93 35.53 -25.36
N TYR A 56 -33.63 35.60 -24.08
CA TYR A 56 -33.48 36.82 -23.29
C TYR A 56 -32.03 36.92 -22.80
N ALA A 57 -31.29 37.92 -23.29
CA ALA A 57 -29.88 38.11 -22.96
C ALA A 57 -29.70 39.25 -21.95
N GLU A 58 -30.18 39.03 -20.73
CA GLU A 58 -30.17 40.02 -19.64
C GLU A 58 -29.90 39.35 -18.28
N ASN A 59 -29.44 40.15 -17.31
CA ASN A 59 -29.17 39.73 -15.93
C ASN A 59 -30.32 40.22 -15.06
N LEU A 60 -30.97 39.32 -14.33
CA LEU A 60 -32.15 39.67 -13.53
C LEU A 60 -31.77 39.88 -12.06
N VAL A 61 -31.88 41.12 -11.59
CA VAL A 61 -31.77 41.44 -10.17
C VAL A 61 -33.19 41.61 -9.61
N ILE A 62 -33.64 40.61 -8.86
CA ILE A 62 -35.03 40.54 -8.38
C ILE A 62 -35.12 41.25 -7.03
N ARG A 63 -35.74 42.43 -7.03
CA ARG A 63 -35.85 43.29 -5.84
C ARG A 63 -37.22 43.24 -5.16
N HIS A 64 -38.22 42.63 -5.79
CA HIS A 64 -39.60 42.59 -5.33
C HIS A 64 -40.10 41.15 -5.39
N ARG A 65 -41.05 40.77 -4.52
CA ARG A 65 -41.62 39.42 -4.55
C ARG A 65 -42.42 39.23 -5.82
N VAL A 66 -42.02 38.33 -6.71
CA VAL A 66 -42.68 38.12 -8.01
C VAL A 66 -42.71 36.65 -8.40
N THR A 67 -43.63 36.30 -9.30
CA THR A 67 -43.68 34.99 -9.96
C THR A 67 -43.36 35.19 -11.44
N ILE A 68 -42.38 34.47 -11.98
CA ILE A 68 -42.00 34.50 -13.40
C ILE A 68 -42.30 33.12 -13.99
N VAL A 69 -43.13 33.07 -15.03
CA VAL A 69 -43.60 31.83 -15.64
C VAL A 69 -43.29 31.85 -17.13
N GLY A 70 -42.53 30.86 -17.61
CA GLY A 70 -42.34 30.60 -19.03
C GLY A 70 -43.61 30.03 -19.67
N GLU A 71 -43.96 30.54 -20.85
CA GLU A 71 -45.03 29.99 -21.69
C GLU A 71 -44.46 29.08 -22.77
N GLY A 72 -45.17 28.00 -23.07
CA GLY A 72 -44.80 27.04 -24.10
C GLY A 72 -44.25 25.73 -23.52
N GLU A 73 -43.55 24.97 -24.37
CA GLU A 73 -42.92 23.72 -23.97
C GLU A 73 -41.61 23.97 -23.18
N PRO A 74 -41.19 23.06 -22.29
CA PRO A 74 -39.91 23.20 -21.57
C PRO A 74 -38.75 23.46 -22.53
N GLY A 75 -37.97 24.51 -22.28
CA GLY A 75 -36.87 24.91 -23.15
C GLY A 75 -37.15 26.08 -24.10
N THR A 76 -38.41 26.48 -24.31
CA THR A 76 -38.75 27.55 -25.26
C THR A 76 -38.44 28.95 -24.75
N VAL A 77 -38.31 29.13 -23.43
CA VAL A 77 -37.96 30.41 -22.78
C VAL A 77 -36.56 30.30 -22.19
N GLU A 78 -35.57 30.91 -22.85
CA GLU A 78 -34.16 30.84 -22.47
C GLU A 78 -33.65 32.19 -21.95
N LEU A 79 -33.31 32.27 -20.67
CA LEU A 79 -32.55 33.37 -20.08
C LEU A 79 -31.06 33.06 -20.18
N CYS A 80 -30.36 33.75 -21.08
CA CYS A 80 -28.96 33.50 -21.39
C CYS A 80 -28.16 34.82 -21.36
N PRO A 81 -27.79 35.31 -20.16
CA PRO A 81 -26.95 36.49 -20.03
C PRO A 81 -25.63 36.33 -20.80
N ARG A 82 -25.09 37.46 -21.28
CA ARG A 82 -23.78 37.45 -21.98
C ARG A 82 -22.63 37.25 -21.01
N ASP A 83 -22.75 37.81 -19.81
CA ASP A 83 -21.75 37.78 -18.75
C ASP A 83 -22.45 37.99 -17.38
N GLY A 84 -21.86 37.47 -16.30
CA GLY A 84 -22.41 37.49 -14.95
C GLY A 84 -23.56 36.49 -14.68
N THR A 85 -24.20 36.68 -13.51
CA THR A 85 -25.28 35.84 -13.00
C THR A 85 -26.62 36.10 -13.72
N ALA A 86 -27.33 35.02 -14.06
CA ALA A 86 -28.63 35.12 -14.75
C ALA A 86 -29.73 35.62 -13.81
N VAL A 87 -29.77 35.11 -12.58
CA VAL A 87 -30.73 35.54 -11.55
C VAL A 87 -30.02 35.78 -10.22
N THR A 88 -30.10 37.02 -9.71
CA THR A 88 -29.66 37.38 -8.37
C THR A 88 -30.86 37.81 -7.54
N LEU A 89 -31.11 37.13 -6.42
CA LEU A 89 -32.21 37.47 -5.51
C LEU A 89 -31.78 38.55 -4.51
N MET A 90 -32.52 39.66 -4.48
CA MET A 90 -32.42 40.73 -3.47
C MET A 90 -33.78 41.03 -2.82
N ALA A 91 -34.76 40.15 -2.99
CA ALA A 91 -36.12 40.25 -2.47
C ALA A 91 -36.40 39.12 -1.48
N ASP A 92 -37.48 39.22 -0.72
CA ASP A 92 -37.86 38.20 0.26
C ASP A 92 -38.17 36.84 -0.40
N ALA A 93 -38.73 36.84 -1.62
CA ALA A 93 -38.98 35.60 -2.37
C ALA A 93 -39.14 35.81 -3.88
N VAL A 94 -38.82 34.79 -4.67
CA VAL A 94 -39.18 34.68 -6.09
C VAL A 94 -39.67 33.27 -6.40
N MET A 95 -40.63 33.14 -7.31
CA MET A 95 -41.00 31.87 -7.93
C MET A 95 -40.69 31.91 -9.42
N LEU A 96 -39.91 30.96 -9.91
CA LEU A 96 -39.49 30.79 -11.29
C LEU A 96 -40.02 29.45 -11.80
N SER A 97 -40.82 29.45 -12.86
CA SER A 97 -41.45 28.24 -13.38
C SER A 97 -41.23 28.09 -14.88
N ALA A 98 -40.87 26.88 -15.31
CA ALA A 98 -40.69 26.50 -16.72
C ALA A 98 -39.72 27.42 -17.51
N LEU A 99 -38.60 27.80 -16.89
CA LEU A 99 -37.56 28.62 -17.51
C LEU A 99 -36.28 27.82 -17.75
N THR A 100 -35.56 28.13 -18.84
CA THR A 100 -34.19 27.66 -19.06
C THR A 100 -33.22 28.78 -18.72
N LEU A 101 -32.43 28.60 -17.66
CA LEU A 101 -31.43 29.55 -17.17
C LEU A 101 -30.04 29.05 -17.59
N ARG A 102 -29.34 29.82 -18.43
CA ARG A 102 -28.05 29.42 -19.01
C ARG A 102 -26.95 30.45 -18.75
N GLY A 103 -26.10 30.19 -17.77
CA GLY A 103 -24.92 31.01 -17.48
C GLY A 103 -23.74 30.64 -18.37
N ARG A 104 -23.02 31.65 -18.88
CA ARG A 104 -21.82 31.48 -19.71
C ARG A 104 -20.54 31.98 -19.04
N ASP A 105 -20.69 32.81 -18.00
CA ASP A 105 -19.59 33.31 -17.20
C ASP A 105 -18.95 32.14 -16.42
N LYS A 106 -17.62 32.12 -16.40
CA LYS A 106 -16.82 31.09 -15.73
C LYS A 106 -16.60 31.39 -14.24
N GLU A 107 -16.81 32.64 -13.83
CA GLU A 107 -16.55 33.09 -12.46
C GLU A 107 -17.86 33.27 -11.65
N ALA A 108 -19.01 33.35 -12.33
CA ALA A 108 -20.30 33.60 -11.70
C ALA A 108 -21.23 32.37 -11.66
N ALA A 109 -22.06 32.31 -10.61
CA ALA A 109 -23.15 31.35 -10.52
C ALA A 109 -24.31 31.73 -11.47
N VAL A 110 -25.09 30.75 -11.93
CA VAL A 110 -26.28 31.02 -12.78
C VAL A 110 -27.40 31.64 -11.96
N VAL A 111 -27.62 31.10 -10.76
CA VAL A 111 -28.57 31.64 -9.77
C VAL A 111 -27.81 31.87 -8.47
N ASP A 112 -27.83 33.11 -7.97
CA ASP A 112 -27.24 33.51 -6.69
C ASP A 112 -28.34 33.96 -5.73
N VAL A 113 -28.44 33.27 -4.59
CA VAL A 113 -29.43 33.48 -3.53
C VAL A 113 -28.72 33.85 -2.23
N PRO A 114 -28.31 35.13 -2.06
CA PRO A 114 -27.66 35.59 -0.84
C PRO A 114 -28.63 35.83 0.35
N ALA A 115 -29.92 36.04 0.04
CA ALA A 115 -30.99 36.25 1.02
C ALA A 115 -32.36 35.99 0.37
N GLY A 116 -33.34 35.62 1.19
CA GLY A 116 -34.71 35.34 0.74
C GLY A 116 -34.86 33.94 0.13
N GLN A 117 -36.04 33.63 -0.39
CA GLN A 117 -36.35 32.30 -0.94
C GLN A 117 -36.48 32.29 -2.45
N ALA A 118 -35.69 31.47 -3.14
CA ALA A 118 -35.85 31.22 -4.58
C ALA A 118 -36.56 29.87 -4.81
N ALA A 119 -37.79 29.90 -5.31
CA ALA A 119 -38.51 28.70 -5.73
C ALA A 119 -38.32 28.47 -7.24
N LEU A 120 -37.81 27.30 -7.63
CA LEU A 120 -37.64 26.85 -9.01
C LEU A 120 -38.55 25.64 -9.24
N ASP A 121 -39.46 25.73 -10.21
CA ASP A 121 -40.41 24.66 -10.54
C ASP A 121 -40.32 24.29 -12.03
N GLY A 122 -39.85 23.08 -12.33
CA GLY A 122 -39.70 22.63 -13.72
C GLY A 122 -38.68 23.44 -14.53
N CYS A 123 -37.69 24.04 -13.88
CA CYS A 123 -36.67 24.85 -14.53
C CYS A 123 -35.48 24.01 -15.01
N THR A 124 -34.82 24.43 -16.08
CA THR A 124 -33.52 23.88 -16.51
C THR A 124 -32.42 24.89 -16.23
N VAL A 125 -31.41 24.52 -15.47
CA VAL A 125 -30.27 25.38 -15.10
C VAL A 125 -28.99 24.78 -15.66
N THR A 126 -28.27 25.54 -16.49
CA THR A 126 -26.99 25.11 -17.05
C THR A 126 -25.93 26.19 -16.81
N GLY A 127 -24.91 25.84 -16.01
CA GLY A 127 -23.78 26.70 -15.70
C GLY A 127 -22.54 26.42 -16.55
N ALA A 128 -21.60 27.38 -16.52
CA ALA A 128 -20.25 27.22 -17.06
C ALA A 128 -19.16 27.62 -16.05
N GLY A 129 -19.55 28.18 -14.89
CA GLY A 129 -18.64 28.63 -13.85
C GLY A 129 -18.47 27.64 -12.72
N TRP A 130 -17.96 28.11 -11.58
CA TRP A 130 -17.64 27.24 -10.44
C TRP A 130 -18.86 26.61 -9.76
N THR A 131 -20.06 27.19 -9.89
CA THR A 131 -21.34 26.56 -9.46
C THR A 131 -22.52 26.98 -10.35
N ALA A 132 -23.54 26.13 -10.49
CA ALA A 132 -24.78 26.48 -11.18
C ALA A 132 -25.75 27.23 -10.25
N LEU A 133 -25.99 26.68 -9.05
CA LEU A 133 -26.85 27.24 -8.02
C LEU A 133 -26.01 27.56 -6.78
N LEU A 134 -26.07 28.81 -6.32
CA LEU A 134 -25.40 29.27 -5.10
C LEU A 134 -26.42 29.78 -4.10
N VAL A 135 -26.48 29.15 -2.93
CA VAL A 135 -27.29 29.56 -1.79
C VAL A 135 -26.34 29.88 -0.64
N ARG A 136 -26.43 31.08 -0.08
CA ARG A 136 -25.49 31.56 0.94
C ARG A 136 -26.14 32.56 1.89
N GLY A 137 -25.53 32.76 3.05
CA GLY A 137 -26.04 33.71 4.04
C GLY A 137 -27.45 33.32 4.53
N LYS A 138 -28.44 34.18 4.28
CA LYS A 138 -29.84 33.97 4.68
C LYS A 138 -30.74 33.57 3.51
N GLY A 139 -30.14 33.07 2.43
CA GLY A 139 -30.85 32.56 1.27
C GLY A 139 -31.42 31.17 1.54
N SER A 140 -32.48 30.79 0.84
CA SER A 140 -32.98 29.41 0.77
C SER A 140 -33.45 29.08 -0.63
N LEU A 141 -33.30 27.83 -1.03
CA LEU A 141 -33.71 27.33 -2.33
C LEU A 141 -34.85 26.32 -2.18
N ALA A 142 -35.88 26.44 -3.02
CA ALA A 142 -36.93 25.43 -3.15
C ALA A 142 -36.99 24.97 -4.62
N ALA A 143 -36.23 23.94 -4.98
CA ALA A 143 -36.17 23.41 -6.34
C ALA A 143 -37.00 22.13 -6.46
N ARG A 144 -37.95 22.09 -7.41
CA ARG A 144 -38.75 20.90 -7.71
C ARG A 144 -38.77 20.60 -9.20
N GLY A 145 -38.59 19.33 -9.58
CA GLY A 145 -38.70 18.90 -10.98
C GLY A 145 -37.68 19.57 -11.91
N CYS A 146 -36.57 20.08 -11.36
CA CYS A 146 -35.59 20.85 -12.13
C CYS A 146 -34.52 19.94 -12.74
N ARG A 147 -33.95 20.37 -13.87
CA ARG A 147 -32.73 19.76 -14.44
C ARG A 147 -31.55 20.71 -14.25
N ILE A 148 -30.49 20.26 -13.60
CA ILE A 148 -29.34 21.08 -13.21
C ILE A 148 -28.07 20.45 -13.80
N GLY A 149 -27.24 21.26 -14.44
CA GLY A 149 -25.94 20.82 -14.97
C GLY A 149 -24.90 21.92 -14.96
N ASN A 150 -23.63 21.57 -14.77
CA ASN A 150 -22.52 22.52 -14.78
C ASN A 150 -21.18 21.84 -15.09
N PRO A 151 -20.80 21.68 -16.38
CA PRO A 151 -19.55 21.01 -16.74
C PRO A 151 -18.29 21.74 -16.26
N GLY A 152 -18.39 23.02 -15.85
CA GLY A 152 -17.27 23.81 -15.35
C GLY A 152 -17.04 23.69 -13.83
N GLY A 153 -18.01 23.18 -13.07
CA GLY A 153 -17.94 23.20 -11.60
C GLY A 153 -19.06 22.42 -10.93
N ALA A 154 -19.54 22.91 -9.79
CA ALA A 154 -20.55 22.26 -8.97
C ALA A 154 -21.98 22.51 -9.48
N GLY A 155 -22.91 21.61 -9.16
CA GLY A 155 -24.33 21.79 -9.48
C GLY A 155 -25.02 22.76 -8.51
N LEU A 156 -25.04 22.38 -7.24
CA LEU A 156 -25.57 23.17 -6.14
C LEU A 156 -24.49 23.31 -5.06
N VAL A 157 -24.29 24.54 -4.59
CA VAL A 157 -23.51 24.85 -3.40
C VAL A 157 -24.44 25.58 -2.42
N ASP A 158 -24.73 24.92 -1.30
CA ASP A 158 -25.50 25.49 -0.21
C ASP A 158 -24.60 25.68 1.01
N SER A 159 -24.39 26.94 1.37
CA SER A 159 -23.68 27.38 2.58
C SER A 159 -24.56 28.34 3.40
N SER A 160 -25.87 28.21 3.28
CA SER A 160 -26.83 29.07 3.98
C SER A 160 -27.25 28.50 5.32
N GLU A 161 -27.65 29.37 6.24
CA GLU A 161 -28.21 28.97 7.54
C GLU A 161 -29.70 28.59 7.44
N SER A 162 -30.32 28.81 6.28
CA SER A 162 -31.75 28.56 6.07
C SER A 162 -31.97 27.23 5.37
N GLU A 163 -33.08 26.55 5.66
CA GLU A 163 -33.37 25.27 5.04
C GLU A 163 -33.72 25.42 3.55
N SER A 164 -32.91 24.80 2.70
CA SER A 164 -33.23 24.58 1.30
C SER A 164 -33.89 23.22 1.08
N VAL A 165 -34.78 23.12 0.11
CA VAL A 165 -35.44 21.88 -0.32
C VAL A 165 -35.19 21.68 -1.80
N VAL A 166 -34.65 20.52 -2.16
CA VAL A 166 -34.40 20.10 -3.54
C VAL A 166 -35.06 18.74 -3.73
N GLU A 167 -36.09 18.68 -4.56
CA GLU A 167 -36.97 17.51 -4.69
C GLU A 167 -37.19 17.15 -6.15
N ASP A 168 -37.24 15.85 -6.47
CA ASP A 168 -37.54 15.35 -7.83
C ASP A 168 -36.64 15.97 -8.92
N CYS A 169 -35.40 16.33 -8.58
CA CYS A 169 -34.49 17.02 -9.47
C CYS A 169 -33.49 16.06 -10.14
N VAL A 170 -33.07 16.42 -11.36
CA VAL A 170 -32.07 15.67 -12.13
C VAL A 170 -30.79 16.50 -12.21
N PHE A 171 -29.72 15.99 -11.62
CA PHE A 171 -28.38 16.55 -11.65
C PHE A 171 -27.53 15.77 -12.65
N GLU A 172 -27.06 16.42 -13.72
CA GLU A 172 -26.27 15.78 -14.78
C GLU A 172 -25.08 16.65 -15.25
N ASN A 173 -23.92 16.01 -15.46
CA ASN A 173 -22.69 16.58 -16.04
C ASN A 173 -22.05 17.71 -15.21
N PHE A 174 -21.18 17.35 -14.27
CA PHE A 174 -20.49 18.30 -13.39
C PHE A 174 -18.97 18.24 -13.50
N GLY A 175 -18.34 19.43 -13.47
CA GLY A 175 -16.88 19.56 -13.45
C GLY A 175 -16.26 19.19 -12.10
N THR A 176 -17.04 19.30 -11.01
CA THR A 176 -16.66 18.89 -9.66
C THR A 176 -17.79 18.06 -9.02
N SER A 177 -18.39 18.54 -7.92
CA SER A 177 -19.43 17.80 -7.17
C SER A 177 -20.84 18.23 -7.58
N ALA A 178 -21.80 17.30 -7.60
CA ALA A 178 -23.17 17.67 -7.99
C ALA A 178 -23.87 18.51 -6.91
N VAL A 179 -23.77 18.09 -5.65
CA VAL A 179 -24.29 18.83 -4.49
C VAL A 179 -23.18 19.01 -3.44
N VAL A 180 -23.00 20.24 -2.99
CA VAL A 180 -22.08 20.60 -1.91
C VAL A 180 -22.89 21.25 -0.77
N ILE A 181 -22.81 20.65 0.40
CA ILE A 181 -23.40 21.13 1.65
C ILE A 181 -22.26 21.59 2.53
N GLY A 182 -22.11 22.91 2.67
CA GLY A 182 -21.00 23.52 3.38
C GLY A 182 -21.42 24.23 4.66
N GLU A 183 -20.42 24.57 5.47
CA GLU A 183 -20.58 25.37 6.69
C GLU A 183 -21.61 24.75 7.66
N THR A 184 -22.74 25.40 7.90
CA THR A 184 -23.80 24.93 8.80
C THR A 184 -25.08 24.55 8.05
N ALA A 185 -25.01 24.46 6.72
CA ALA A 185 -26.18 24.28 5.87
C ALA A 185 -26.89 22.95 6.13
N GLY A 186 -28.22 22.99 6.09
CA GLY A 186 -29.10 21.85 6.32
C GLY A 186 -30.12 21.64 5.19
N PRO A 187 -29.72 21.47 3.92
CA PRO A 187 -30.67 21.24 2.85
C PRO A 187 -31.29 19.85 2.93
N LEU A 188 -32.57 19.74 2.55
CA LEU A 188 -33.24 18.48 2.24
C LEU A 188 -33.11 18.21 0.73
N VAL A 189 -32.34 17.19 0.36
CA VAL A 189 -32.22 16.70 -1.01
C VAL A 189 -32.95 15.37 -1.11
N ARG A 190 -34.10 15.36 -1.78
CA ARG A 190 -35.03 14.23 -1.79
C ARG A 190 -35.38 13.76 -3.19
N ASP A 191 -35.45 12.45 -3.41
CA ASP A 191 -35.92 11.82 -4.66
C ASP A 191 -35.20 12.35 -5.91
N CYS A 192 -33.92 12.70 -5.75
CA CYS A 192 -33.10 13.28 -6.82
C CYS A 192 -32.28 12.20 -7.54
N ARG A 193 -32.03 12.43 -8.82
CA ARG A 193 -31.12 11.60 -9.63
C ARG A 193 -29.85 12.36 -9.93
N ILE A 194 -28.71 11.88 -9.45
CA ILE A 194 -27.40 12.52 -9.55
C ILE A 194 -26.48 11.65 -10.41
N ARG A 195 -26.02 12.19 -11.54
CA ARG A 195 -25.22 11.43 -12.53
C ARG A 195 -24.06 12.24 -13.12
N GLY A 196 -22.91 11.59 -13.29
CA GLY A 196 -21.80 12.13 -14.07
C GLY A 196 -21.09 13.31 -13.39
N ALA A 197 -20.68 13.12 -12.13
CA ALA A 197 -19.88 14.09 -11.38
C ALA A 197 -18.40 13.73 -11.43
N ARG A 198 -17.53 14.66 -11.87
CA ARG A 198 -16.07 14.46 -11.90
C ARG A 198 -15.41 14.49 -10.51
N ALA A 199 -16.17 14.80 -9.46
CA ALA A 199 -15.78 14.61 -8.08
C ALA A 199 -16.88 13.78 -7.36
N ASN A 200 -17.56 14.37 -6.38
CA ASN A 200 -18.51 13.65 -5.52
C ASN A 200 -19.95 13.82 -6.02
N GLY A 201 -20.83 12.85 -5.77
CA GLY A 201 -22.27 13.06 -5.95
C GLY A 201 -22.79 14.07 -4.93
N VAL A 202 -22.57 13.77 -3.65
CA VAL A 202 -22.85 14.66 -2.52
C VAL A 202 -21.57 14.82 -1.69
N LEU A 203 -21.20 16.06 -1.41
CA LEU A 203 -20.14 16.41 -0.46
C LEU A 203 -20.75 17.22 0.68
N ALA A 204 -20.66 16.71 1.91
CA ALA A 204 -21.01 17.45 3.11
C ALA A 204 -19.77 17.68 3.96
N SER A 205 -19.44 18.93 4.24
CA SER A 205 -18.24 19.32 4.99
C SER A 205 -18.55 20.43 6.01
N GLY A 206 -17.57 20.75 6.87
CA GLY A 206 -17.78 21.70 7.97
C GLY A 206 -18.70 21.12 9.04
N GLU A 207 -19.72 21.86 9.46
CA GLU A 207 -20.76 21.45 10.42
C GLU A 207 -22.11 21.17 9.73
N ALA A 208 -22.07 20.75 8.47
CA ALA A 208 -23.27 20.48 7.66
C ALA A 208 -24.27 19.55 8.36
N ARG A 209 -25.56 19.85 8.22
CA ARG A 209 -26.68 19.12 8.87
C ARG A 209 -27.76 18.71 7.86
N GLY A 210 -27.34 18.46 6.62
CA GLY A 210 -28.27 18.16 5.53
C GLY A 210 -28.98 16.82 5.70
N THR A 211 -29.99 16.58 4.86
CA THR A 211 -30.64 15.27 4.71
C THR A 211 -30.67 14.91 3.24
N VAL A 212 -30.13 13.75 2.89
CA VAL A 212 -30.17 13.17 1.55
C VAL A 212 -31.06 11.94 1.60
N GLU A 213 -32.22 11.99 0.95
CA GLU A 213 -33.27 10.97 1.05
C GLU A 213 -33.68 10.46 -0.32
N GLY A 214 -33.78 9.14 -0.52
CA GLY A 214 -34.38 8.57 -1.74
C GLY A 214 -33.62 8.87 -3.03
N CYS A 215 -32.33 9.24 -2.95
CA CYS A 215 -31.56 9.66 -4.12
C CYS A 215 -30.92 8.48 -4.87
N ASP A 216 -30.89 8.56 -6.20
CA ASP A 216 -30.16 7.66 -7.13
C ASP A 216 -28.86 8.36 -7.56
N ILE A 217 -27.71 7.86 -7.11
CA ILE A 217 -26.38 8.47 -7.34
C ILE A 217 -25.50 7.52 -8.14
N SER A 218 -24.94 7.99 -9.26
CA SER A 218 -24.09 7.17 -10.13
C SER A 218 -23.08 7.92 -10.98
N GLY A 219 -22.05 7.21 -11.46
CA GLY A 219 -21.04 7.75 -12.36
C GLY A 219 -20.27 8.91 -11.73
N THR A 220 -19.60 8.65 -10.61
CA THR A 220 -18.75 9.61 -9.90
C THR A 220 -17.29 9.16 -9.92
N ASP A 221 -16.36 10.11 -10.13
CA ASP A 221 -14.92 9.81 -10.15
C ASP A 221 -14.35 9.69 -8.72
N LYS A 222 -14.90 10.43 -7.77
CA LYS A 222 -14.61 10.36 -6.32
C LYS A 222 -15.79 9.74 -5.55
N PRO A 223 -15.73 9.58 -4.21
CA PRO A 223 -16.82 8.94 -3.46
C PRO A 223 -18.19 9.55 -3.79
N ALA A 224 -19.19 8.68 -3.99
CA ALA A 224 -20.53 9.12 -4.36
C ALA A 224 -21.13 10.02 -3.28
N ILE A 225 -20.92 9.65 -2.01
CA ILE A 225 -21.26 10.45 -0.84
C ILE A 225 -20.00 10.58 0.02
N ALA A 226 -19.58 11.82 0.30
CA ALA A 226 -18.48 12.13 1.20
C ALA A 226 -18.99 12.98 2.37
N LEU A 227 -18.82 12.46 3.59
CA LEU A 227 -19.17 13.13 4.84
C LEU A 227 -17.90 13.45 5.62
N GLU A 228 -17.50 14.72 5.61
CA GLU A 228 -16.19 15.18 6.09
C GLU A 228 -16.34 16.22 7.21
N GLY A 229 -15.25 16.46 7.95
CA GLY A 229 -15.21 17.47 9.01
C GLY A 229 -16.10 17.09 10.20
N HIS A 230 -17.09 17.91 10.53
CA HIS A 230 -18.05 17.70 11.63
C HIS A 230 -19.49 17.58 11.11
N SER A 231 -19.66 17.06 9.89
CA SER A 231 -20.96 16.84 9.27
C SER A 231 -21.82 15.83 10.04
N SER A 232 -23.05 16.23 10.37
CA SER A 232 -24.11 15.37 10.92
C SER A 232 -25.16 15.02 9.87
N THR A 233 -24.80 15.18 8.59
CA THR A 233 -25.70 14.95 7.46
C THR A 233 -26.24 13.52 7.45
N ARG A 234 -27.56 13.39 7.28
CA ARG A 234 -28.27 12.10 7.28
C ARG A 234 -28.46 11.60 5.86
N VAL A 235 -28.25 10.31 5.64
CA VAL A 235 -28.43 9.65 4.33
C VAL A 235 -29.45 8.53 4.49
N LEU A 236 -30.60 8.61 3.81
CA LEU A 236 -31.71 7.68 3.99
C LEU A 236 -32.20 7.13 2.66
N ARG A 237 -32.38 5.81 2.55
CA ARG A 237 -33.00 5.15 1.39
C ARG A 237 -32.36 5.52 0.05
N CYS A 238 -31.06 5.75 0.03
CA CYS A 238 -30.34 6.11 -1.19
C CYS A 238 -29.85 4.85 -1.93
N VAL A 239 -29.75 4.96 -3.26
CA VAL A 239 -29.16 3.93 -4.12
C VAL A 239 -27.93 4.52 -4.78
N VAL A 240 -26.77 3.94 -4.48
CA VAL A 240 -25.48 4.32 -5.05
C VAL A 240 -25.00 3.20 -5.96
N HIS A 241 -24.70 3.49 -7.21
CA HIS A 241 -24.21 2.45 -8.12
C HIS A 241 -23.25 2.94 -9.20
N HIS A 242 -22.34 2.07 -9.64
CA HIS A 242 -21.37 2.38 -10.70
C HIS A 242 -20.52 3.63 -10.39
N THR A 243 -19.92 3.67 -9.19
CA THR A 243 -19.04 4.75 -8.71
C THR A 243 -17.69 4.19 -8.26
N SER A 244 -16.71 5.07 -8.02
CA SER A 244 -15.39 4.67 -7.48
C SER A 244 -15.51 4.10 -6.06
N VAL A 245 -15.93 4.95 -5.11
CA VAL A 245 -16.28 4.59 -3.72
C VAL A 245 -17.75 4.92 -3.50
N GLY A 246 -18.45 4.13 -2.70
CA GLY A 246 -19.86 4.37 -2.39
C GLY A 246 -20.03 5.51 -1.37
N LEU A 247 -19.66 5.24 -0.12
CA LEU A 247 -19.72 6.18 1.00
C LEU A 247 -18.34 6.32 1.64
N LEU A 248 -17.89 7.56 1.83
CA LEU A 248 -16.72 7.90 2.64
C LEU A 248 -17.15 8.73 3.85
N VAL A 249 -16.84 8.26 5.05
CA VAL A 249 -17.05 9.00 6.30
C VAL A 249 -15.72 9.27 6.97
N THR A 250 -15.31 10.53 7.01
CA THR A 250 -14.18 11.05 7.80
C THR A 250 -14.65 12.03 8.87
N SER A 251 -15.96 12.09 9.11
CA SER A 251 -16.52 13.06 10.02
C SER A 251 -16.29 12.68 11.48
N MET A 252 -15.86 13.65 12.28
CA MET A 252 -15.77 13.60 13.74
C MET A 252 -17.13 13.72 14.43
N SER A 253 -18.18 14.05 13.67
CA SER A 253 -19.56 13.99 14.12
C SER A 253 -20.13 12.57 13.94
N ARG A 254 -21.37 12.35 14.39
CA ARG A 254 -22.05 11.06 14.33
C ARG A 254 -23.12 11.03 13.21
N PRO A 255 -22.76 10.97 11.92
CA PRO A 255 -23.75 10.94 10.85
C PRO A 255 -24.54 9.63 10.86
N GLU A 256 -25.79 9.70 10.40
CA GLU A 256 -26.71 8.55 10.32
C GLU A 256 -26.93 8.15 8.86
N ILE A 257 -26.72 6.87 8.58
CA ILE A 257 -26.96 6.28 7.27
C ILE A 257 -27.94 5.13 7.44
N GLU A 258 -29.08 5.18 6.75
CA GLU A 258 -30.18 4.26 6.93
C GLU A 258 -30.70 3.75 5.59
N GLU A 259 -30.97 2.43 5.50
CA GLU A 259 -31.61 1.77 4.36
C GLU A 259 -30.95 2.08 3.00
N THR A 260 -29.62 2.30 2.98
CA THR A 260 -28.88 2.73 1.79
C THR A 260 -28.16 1.56 1.14
N SER A 261 -28.27 1.44 -0.19
CA SER A 261 -27.66 0.35 -0.96
C SER A 261 -26.53 0.83 -1.86
N PHE A 262 -25.43 0.07 -1.90
CA PHE A 262 -24.24 0.32 -2.73
C PHE A 262 -24.02 -0.85 -3.68
N GLU A 263 -24.04 -0.61 -4.99
CA GLU A 263 -24.03 -1.67 -6.00
C GLU A 263 -23.01 -1.44 -7.13
N SER A 264 -22.25 -2.49 -7.50
CA SER A 264 -21.28 -2.42 -8.60
C SER A 264 -20.27 -1.29 -8.40
N ILE A 265 -19.62 -1.27 -7.23
CA ILE A 265 -18.67 -0.24 -6.81
C ILE A 265 -17.26 -0.66 -7.20
N ALA A 266 -16.52 0.25 -7.84
CA ALA A 266 -15.21 -0.06 -8.43
C ALA A 266 -14.07 -0.20 -7.40
N GLN A 267 -14.29 0.25 -6.16
CA GLN A 267 -13.44 0.04 -5.00
C GLN A 267 -14.32 -0.42 -3.82
N SER A 268 -14.26 0.27 -2.68
CA SER A 268 -14.99 -0.09 -1.46
C SER A 268 -16.40 0.50 -1.45
N GLY A 269 -17.37 -0.28 -0.98
CA GLY A 269 -18.75 0.17 -0.79
C GLY A 269 -18.84 1.28 0.26
N ILE A 270 -18.37 0.98 1.47
CA ILE A 270 -18.41 1.88 2.61
C ILE A 270 -17.00 1.98 3.21
N VAL A 271 -16.52 3.21 3.41
CA VAL A 271 -15.23 3.51 4.03
C VAL A 271 -15.46 4.43 5.23
N ILE A 272 -15.00 3.99 6.41
CA ILE A 272 -15.01 4.76 7.65
C ILE A 272 -13.55 4.98 8.06
N SER A 273 -13.14 6.24 8.16
CA SER A 273 -11.75 6.59 8.46
C SER A 273 -11.64 7.90 9.24
N GLY A 274 -10.41 8.34 9.55
CA GLY A 274 -10.16 9.57 10.31
C GLY A 274 -10.69 9.59 11.75
N GLY A 275 -10.90 8.42 12.39
CA GLY A 275 -11.44 8.33 13.75
C GLY A 275 -12.95 8.57 13.84
N ALA A 276 -13.68 8.43 12.73
CA ALA A 276 -15.12 8.66 12.65
C ALA A 276 -15.94 7.64 13.47
N ASP A 277 -17.16 8.01 13.87
CA ASP A 277 -18.11 7.14 14.60
C ASP A 277 -19.53 7.21 14.00
N PRO A 278 -19.77 6.76 12.76
CA PRO A 278 -21.10 6.82 12.15
C PRO A 278 -22.07 5.78 12.70
N VAL A 279 -23.37 6.00 12.49
CA VAL A 279 -24.41 4.99 12.71
C VAL A 279 -24.96 4.52 11.37
N LEU A 280 -24.84 3.22 11.08
CA LEU A 280 -25.34 2.59 9.87
C LEU A 280 -26.44 1.59 10.21
N ARG A 281 -27.61 1.70 9.57
CA ARG A 281 -28.77 0.82 9.77
C ARG A 281 -29.25 0.27 8.45
N GLY A 282 -29.39 -1.05 8.32
CA GLY A 282 -29.97 -1.67 7.13
C GLY A 282 -29.21 -1.36 5.83
N CYS A 283 -27.91 -1.09 5.91
CA CYS A 283 -27.09 -0.76 4.74
C CYS A 283 -26.64 -2.03 4.04
N VAL A 284 -26.66 -2.01 2.70
CA VAL A 284 -26.35 -3.20 1.89
C VAL A 284 -25.31 -2.89 0.83
N THR A 285 -24.27 -3.71 0.72
CA THR A 285 -23.31 -3.63 -0.40
C THR A 285 -23.40 -4.87 -1.29
N ARG A 286 -23.34 -4.68 -2.60
CA ARG A 286 -23.34 -5.77 -3.59
C ARG A 286 -22.29 -5.51 -4.66
N ARG A 287 -21.51 -6.54 -5.02
CA ARG A 287 -20.56 -6.49 -6.15
C ARG A 287 -19.54 -5.35 -5.99
N THR A 288 -18.69 -5.46 -4.97
CA THR A 288 -17.62 -4.48 -4.69
C THR A 288 -16.26 -5.06 -5.09
N LYS A 289 -15.40 -4.24 -5.70
CA LYS A 289 -14.08 -4.71 -6.16
C LYS A 289 -13.02 -4.84 -5.04
N THR A 290 -13.17 -4.12 -3.95
CA THR A 290 -12.32 -4.32 -2.77
C THR A 290 -13.19 -4.87 -1.66
N SER A 291 -13.74 -4.01 -0.81
CA SER A 291 -14.51 -4.41 0.37
C SER A 291 -15.92 -3.84 0.37
N GLY A 292 -16.84 -4.56 0.99
CA GLY A 292 -18.16 -4.03 1.31
C GLY A 292 -18.03 -2.93 2.37
N LEU A 293 -17.32 -3.23 3.45
CA LEU A 293 -16.99 -2.31 4.53
C LEU A 293 -15.49 -2.29 4.80
N LEU A 294 -14.91 -1.10 4.86
CA LEU A 294 -13.54 -0.86 5.28
C LEU A 294 -13.53 0.17 6.43
N VAL A 295 -12.99 -0.23 7.58
CA VAL A 295 -12.83 0.63 8.76
C VAL A 295 -11.34 0.73 9.11
N LEU A 296 -10.81 1.95 9.11
CA LEU A 296 -9.38 2.24 9.33
C LEU A 296 -9.17 3.49 10.20
N ASP A 297 -7.94 3.90 10.46
CA ASP A 297 -7.56 5.09 11.23
C ASP A 297 -8.16 5.15 12.66
N ARG A 298 -8.19 4.04 13.40
CA ARG A 298 -8.78 3.95 14.75
C ARG A 298 -10.24 4.42 14.79
N SER A 299 -10.97 4.16 13.71
CA SER A 299 -12.37 4.56 13.60
C SER A 299 -13.28 3.62 14.39
N ARG A 300 -14.42 4.17 14.78
CA ARG A 300 -15.51 3.48 15.44
C ARG A 300 -16.70 3.42 14.48
N GLY A 301 -17.86 3.11 15.01
CA GLY A 301 -19.11 3.08 14.28
C GLY A 301 -20.04 2.03 14.86
N THR A 302 -21.33 2.25 14.70
CA THR A 302 -22.35 1.27 15.07
C THR A 302 -23.09 0.84 13.81
N LEU A 303 -23.00 -0.44 13.45
CA LEU A 303 -23.66 -1.03 12.30
C LEU A 303 -24.73 -2.01 12.79
N GLU A 304 -25.96 -1.85 12.33
CA GLU A 304 -27.11 -2.68 12.74
C GLU A 304 -27.88 -3.17 11.52
N GLY A 305 -27.97 -4.49 11.34
CA GLY A 305 -28.71 -5.11 10.24
C GLY A 305 -28.09 -4.88 8.86
N CYS A 306 -26.77 -4.78 8.78
CA CYS A 306 -26.05 -4.51 7.53
C CYS A 306 -25.64 -5.80 6.81
N SER A 307 -25.63 -5.79 5.48
CA SER A 307 -25.23 -6.96 4.70
C SER A 307 -24.25 -6.65 3.57
N PHE A 308 -23.24 -7.51 3.41
CA PHE A 308 -22.12 -7.33 2.49
C PHE A 308 -21.99 -8.55 1.57
N HIS A 309 -22.27 -8.38 0.28
CA HIS A 309 -22.36 -9.48 -0.68
C HIS A 309 -21.46 -9.30 -1.90
N GLY A 310 -20.76 -10.36 -2.32
CA GLY A 310 -20.07 -10.39 -3.61
C GLY A 310 -18.87 -9.45 -3.71
N SER A 311 -17.97 -9.47 -2.73
CA SER A 311 -16.71 -8.73 -2.76
C SER A 311 -15.58 -9.58 -3.34
N THR A 312 -14.63 -8.94 -4.06
CA THR A 312 -13.44 -9.64 -4.55
C THR A 312 -12.28 -9.67 -3.56
N GLU A 313 -12.20 -8.70 -2.64
CA GLU A 313 -11.37 -8.81 -1.42
C GLU A 313 -12.30 -9.04 -0.21
N GLY A 314 -11.75 -9.03 1.01
CA GLY A 314 -12.51 -9.17 2.25
C GLY A 314 -13.74 -8.26 2.30
N ALA A 315 -14.91 -8.86 2.52
CA ALA A 315 -16.20 -8.18 2.53
C ALA A 315 -16.29 -7.16 3.66
N VAL A 316 -15.76 -7.52 4.84
CA VAL A 316 -15.60 -6.63 5.99
C VAL A 316 -14.14 -6.63 6.38
N ARG A 317 -13.53 -5.44 6.38
CA ARG A 317 -12.14 -5.23 6.80
C ARG A 317 -12.09 -4.20 7.91
N VAL A 318 -11.48 -4.57 9.03
CA VAL A 318 -11.23 -3.68 10.16
C VAL A 318 -9.74 -3.71 10.47
N VAL A 319 -9.10 -2.56 10.38
CA VAL A 319 -7.63 -2.41 10.50
C VAL A 319 -7.26 -1.17 11.32
N GLU A 320 -5.98 -1.00 11.58
CA GLU A 320 -5.37 0.18 12.21
C GLU A 320 -6.00 0.57 13.56
N GLY A 321 -6.16 -0.41 14.46
CA GLY A 321 -6.68 -0.22 15.81
C GLY A 321 -8.16 0.19 15.86
N SER A 322 -8.90 -0.03 14.78
CA SER A 322 -10.32 0.34 14.69
C SER A 322 -11.20 -0.59 15.54
N ALA A 323 -12.29 -0.02 16.07
CA ALA A 323 -13.17 -0.68 17.04
C ALA A 323 -14.67 -0.46 16.72
N PRO A 324 -15.15 -0.91 15.55
CA PRO A 324 -16.57 -0.85 15.22
C PRO A 324 -17.40 -1.88 16.01
N LEU A 325 -18.66 -1.54 16.27
CA LEU A 325 -19.68 -2.46 16.80
C LEU A 325 -20.63 -2.87 15.67
N LEU A 326 -20.66 -4.16 15.36
CA LEU A 326 -21.47 -4.75 14.29
C LEU A 326 -22.52 -5.71 14.87
N ARG A 327 -23.80 -5.43 14.60
CA ARG A 327 -24.93 -6.25 15.05
C ARG A 327 -25.75 -6.72 13.86
N ASP A 328 -26.15 -7.99 13.88
CA ASP A 328 -26.99 -8.59 12.85
C ASP A 328 -26.37 -8.40 11.45
N THR A 329 -25.08 -8.76 11.32
CA THR A 329 -24.30 -8.56 10.11
C THR A 329 -24.26 -9.82 9.27
N VAL A 330 -24.56 -9.71 7.97
CA VAL A 330 -24.50 -10.84 7.04
C VAL A 330 -23.41 -10.60 6.00
N VAL A 331 -22.55 -11.59 5.80
CA VAL A 331 -21.49 -11.61 4.78
C VAL A 331 -21.70 -12.83 3.88
N SER A 332 -21.78 -12.64 2.56
CA SER A 332 -21.86 -13.77 1.63
C SER A 332 -21.11 -13.58 0.32
N ASP A 333 -20.81 -14.69 -0.35
CA ASP A 333 -20.26 -14.74 -1.71
C ASP A 333 -18.93 -13.97 -1.85
N CYS A 334 -18.05 -14.07 -0.84
CA CYS A 334 -16.74 -13.40 -0.87
C CYS A 334 -15.74 -14.25 -1.64
N ALA A 335 -15.08 -13.67 -2.65
CA ALA A 335 -14.12 -14.38 -3.50
C ALA A 335 -12.69 -14.39 -2.93
N ASP A 336 -12.42 -13.60 -1.89
CA ASP A 336 -11.09 -13.49 -1.29
C ASP A 336 -10.68 -14.78 -0.58
N THR A 337 -9.47 -15.25 -0.86
CA THR A 337 -8.88 -16.41 -0.21
C THR A 337 -8.39 -16.08 1.22
N ALA A 338 -8.01 -14.83 1.49
CA ALA A 338 -7.44 -14.41 2.77
C ALA A 338 -8.47 -14.32 3.90
N GLY A 339 -9.74 -14.07 3.57
CA GLY A 339 -10.82 -14.02 4.56
C GLY A 339 -12.02 -13.20 4.11
N ALA A 340 -13.24 -13.66 4.40
CA ALA A 340 -14.45 -12.87 4.17
C ALA A 340 -14.61 -11.73 5.18
N VAL A 341 -14.24 -11.97 6.43
CA VAL A 341 -14.09 -10.96 7.48
C VAL A 341 -12.62 -10.92 7.91
N GLN A 342 -11.96 -9.78 7.74
CA GLN A 342 -10.54 -9.59 8.02
C GLN A 342 -10.37 -8.56 9.14
N LEU A 343 -9.76 -8.99 10.24
CA LEU A 343 -9.59 -8.22 11.47
C LEU A 343 -8.10 -8.18 11.79
N TRP A 344 -7.43 -7.09 11.42
CA TRP A 344 -5.97 -6.96 11.49
C TRP A 344 -5.55 -5.73 12.29
N ASP A 345 -4.24 -5.57 12.47
CA ASP A 345 -3.53 -4.40 13.00
C ASP A 345 -4.15 -3.86 14.30
N ASP A 346 -4.11 -4.66 15.38
CA ASP A 346 -4.63 -4.30 16.71
C ASP A 346 -6.13 -3.94 16.75
N SER A 347 -6.91 -4.33 15.74
CA SER A 347 -8.35 -4.05 15.72
C SER A 347 -9.09 -4.76 16.85
N THR A 348 -10.11 -4.08 17.39
CA THR A 348 -10.92 -4.55 18.53
C THR A 348 -12.41 -4.57 18.19
N ALA A 349 -12.72 -5.03 16.97
CA ALA A 349 -14.09 -5.09 16.47
C ALA A 349 -14.98 -6.00 17.34
N GLU A 350 -16.21 -5.55 17.61
CA GLU A 350 -17.22 -6.33 18.31
C GLU A 350 -18.31 -6.77 17.33
N PHE A 351 -18.55 -8.08 17.25
CA PHE A 351 -19.60 -8.69 16.45
C PHE A 351 -20.63 -9.37 17.36
N GLU A 352 -21.89 -9.03 17.17
CA GLU A 352 -23.05 -9.68 17.79
C GLU A 352 -23.96 -10.20 16.68
N ARG A 353 -24.10 -11.52 16.58
CA ARG A 353 -24.85 -12.20 15.50
C ARG A 353 -24.30 -11.87 14.11
N LEU A 354 -23.06 -12.27 13.87
CA LEU A 354 -22.43 -12.29 12.54
C LEU A 354 -22.80 -13.59 11.82
N GLU A 355 -23.23 -13.51 10.56
CA GLU A 355 -23.45 -14.66 9.69
C GLU A 355 -22.52 -14.58 8.47
N VAL A 356 -21.64 -15.54 8.30
CA VAL A 356 -20.74 -15.67 7.14
C VAL A 356 -21.15 -16.91 6.34
N LEU A 357 -21.50 -16.70 5.06
CA LEU A 357 -22.04 -17.73 4.18
C LEU A 357 -21.17 -17.86 2.91
N ASP A 358 -20.76 -19.09 2.59
CA ASP A 358 -20.14 -19.44 1.30
C ASP A 358 -18.93 -18.55 0.92
N ALA A 359 -17.98 -18.41 1.85
CA ALA A 359 -16.71 -17.74 1.59
C ALA A 359 -15.80 -18.63 0.73
N ALA A 360 -15.15 -18.10 -0.30
CA ALA A 360 -14.22 -18.89 -1.14
C ALA A 360 -12.97 -19.32 -0.37
N GLY A 361 -12.48 -18.47 0.54
CA GLY A 361 -11.34 -18.72 1.41
C GLY A 361 -11.72 -18.92 2.87
N VAL A 362 -10.97 -18.25 3.75
CA VAL A 362 -11.25 -18.24 5.19
C VAL A 362 -12.56 -17.51 5.49
N GLY A 363 -13.35 -17.97 6.46
CA GLY A 363 -14.55 -17.28 6.90
C GLY A 363 -14.22 -15.99 7.66
N VAL A 364 -13.55 -16.13 8.82
CA VAL A 364 -13.04 -15.00 9.62
C VAL A 364 -11.54 -15.17 9.85
N SER A 365 -10.77 -14.13 9.54
CA SER A 365 -9.32 -14.10 9.70
C SER A 365 -8.93 -13.00 10.68
N VAL A 366 -8.19 -13.37 11.74
CA VAL A 366 -7.74 -12.48 12.81
C VAL A 366 -6.22 -12.52 12.88
N ARG A 367 -5.58 -11.38 12.68
CA ARG A 367 -4.11 -11.28 12.54
C ARG A 367 -3.52 -10.01 13.13
N SER A 368 -2.19 -9.94 13.20
CA SER A 368 -1.45 -8.73 13.60
C SER A 368 -1.93 -8.15 14.93
N ALA A 369 -1.91 -8.97 16.00
CA ALA A 369 -2.33 -8.59 17.34
C ALA A 369 -3.80 -8.11 17.50
N ALA A 370 -4.64 -8.28 16.47
CA ALA A 370 -6.07 -7.98 16.58
C ALA A 370 -6.73 -8.82 17.69
N ASN A 371 -7.70 -8.23 18.39
CA ASN A 371 -8.40 -8.83 19.53
C ASN A 371 -9.91 -8.58 19.46
N PRO A 372 -10.62 -9.16 18.47
CA PRO A 372 -12.06 -9.00 18.33
C PRO A 372 -12.86 -9.87 19.30
N LEU A 373 -14.11 -9.45 19.54
CA LEU A 373 -15.11 -10.22 20.26
C LEU A 373 -16.21 -10.66 19.30
N LEU A 374 -16.37 -11.97 19.11
CA LEU A 374 -17.42 -12.58 18.30
C LEU A 374 -18.43 -13.30 19.18
N ARG A 375 -19.66 -12.80 19.22
CA ARG A 375 -20.78 -13.37 19.95
C ARG A 375 -21.86 -13.86 19.01
N HIS A 376 -22.34 -15.08 19.23
CA HIS A 376 -23.41 -15.67 18.44
C HIS A 376 -23.10 -15.69 16.93
N ALA A 377 -21.82 -15.80 16.57
CA ALA A 377 -21.41 -15.80 15.17
C ALA A 377 -21.64 -17.19 14.55
N ARG A 378 -22.11 -17.21 13.30
CA ARG A 378 -22.28 -18.41 12.49
C ARG A 378 -21.43 -18.30 11.23
N VAL A 379 -20.54 -19.25 11.03
CA VAL A 379 -19.73 -19.36 9.80
C VAL A 379 -20.09 -20.67 9.12
N THR A 380 -20.54 -20.62 7.87
CA THR A 380 -21.00 -21.80 7.13
C THR A 380 -20.43 -21.81 5.71
N GLY A 381 -19.84 -22.93 5.29
CA GLY A 381 -19.43 -23.14 3.90
C GLY A 381 -18.17 -22.37 3.48
N ALA A 382 -17.25 -22.10 4.42
CA ALA A 382 -15.95 -21.51 4.07
C ALA A 382 -15.11 -22.51 3.26
N GLY A 383 -14.56 -22.11 2.11
CA GLY A 383 -13.72 -22.96 1.26
C GLY A 383 -12.34 -23.24 1.86
N GLY A 384 -11.84 -22.33 2.70
CA GLY A 384 -10.66 -22.50 3.54
C GLY A 384 -11.02 -22.82 4.99
N HIS A 385 -10.31 -22.21 5.94
CA HIS A 385 -10.61 -22.35 7.37
C HIS A 385 -11.91 -21.61 7.75
N GLY A 386 -12.66 -22.13 8.71
CA GLY A 386 -13.86 -21.43 9.20
C GLY A 386 -13.48 -20.12 9.91
N VAL A 387 -12.71 -20.24 10.98
CA VAL A 387 -12.07 -19.12 11.67
C VAL A 387 -10.58 -19.40 11.83
N GLU A 388 -9.76 -18.39 11.61
CA GLU A 388 -8.30 -18.47 11.67
C GLU A 388 -7.71 -17.34 12.51
N PHE A 389 -6.79 -17.69 13.41
CA PHE A 389 -5.94 -16.77 14.17
C PHE A 389 -4.48 -17.01 13.79
N THR A 390 -3.78 -15.99 13.29
CA THR A 390 -2.33 -16.02 13.00
C THR A 390 -1.68 -14.70 13.44
N ASP A 391 -0.35 -14.57 13.36
CA ASP A 391 0.40 -13.33 13.62
C ASP A 391 0.04 -12.64 14.97
N ASP A 392 0.18 -13.36 16.10
CA ASP A 392 -0.23 -12.92 17.45
C ASP A 392 -1.73 -12.55 17.54
N GLY A 393 -2.56 -13.18 16.71
CA GLY A 393 -4.01 -13.01 16.71
C GLY A 393 -4.61 -13.41 18.06
N ARG A 394 -5.37 -12.52 18.66
CA ARG A 394 -6.11 -12.74 19.90
C ARG A 394 -7.59 -12.65 19.61
N GLY A 395 -8.42 -12.96 20.58
CA GLY A 395 -9.85 -12.73 20.44
C GLY A 395 -10.68 -13.67 21.28
N ARG A 396 -11.99 -13.39 21.27
CA ARG A 396 -12.96 -14.15 22.05
C ARG A 396 -14.11 -14.60 21.18
N LEU A 397 -14.36 -15.91 21.16
CA LEU A 397 -15.54 -16.51 20.54
C LEU A 397 -16.48 -17.00 21.65
N GLU A 398 -17.72 -16.53 21.65
CA GLU A 398 -18.75 -16.91 22.63
C GLU A 398 -20.05 -17.29 21.91
N HIS A 399 -20.58 -18.48 22.21
CA HIS A 399 -21.84 -18.96 21.63
C HIS A 399 -21.83 -19.05 20.10
N CYS A 400 -20.68 -19.37 19.49
CA CYS A 400 -20.52 -19.40 18.04
C CYS A 400 -20.78 -20.79 17.43
N ALA A 401 -21.04 -20.84 16.13
CA ALA A 401 -21.17 -22.07 15.35
C ALA A 401 -20.34 -21.97 14.06
N ILE A 402 -19.44 -22.93 13.84
CA ILE A 402 -18.60 -23.00 12.64
C ILE A 402 -18.85 -24.36 11.99
N GLU A 403 -19.39 -24.33 10.78
CA GLU A 403 -19.93 -25.50 10.11
C GLU A 403 -19.41 -25.62 8.67
N SER A 404 -19.10 -26.84 8.24
CA SER A 404 -18.80 -27.16 6.83
C SER A 404 -17.61 -26.38 6.25
N ALA A 405 -16.52 -26.23 7.01
CA ALA A 405 -15.28 -25.62 6.51
C ALA A 405 -14.50 -26.58 5.59
N GLY A 406 -13.98 -26.09 4.47
CA GLY A 406 -13.14 -26.83 3.52
C GLY A 406 -11.71 -27.09 4.02
N GLY A 407 -11.25 -26.31 4.99
CA GLY A 407 -10.06 -26.54 5.80
C GLY A 407 -10.39 -27.06 7.19
N CYS A 408 -9.78 -26.44 8.21
CA CYS A 408 -10.14 -26.67 9.61
C CYS A 408 -11.31 -25.77 10.03
N ALA A 409 -12.17 -26.20 10.94
CA ALA A 409 -13.21 -25.30 11.46
C ALA A 409 -12.59 -24.14 12.25
N LEU A 410 -11.64 -24.43 13.15
CA LEU A 410 -10.84 -23.43 13.85
C LEU A 410 -9.34 -23.72 13.66
N HIS A 411 -8.58 -22.70 13.26
CA HIS A 411 -7.13 -22.74 13.09
C HIS A 411 -6.47 -21.66 13.96
N ILE A 412 -5.44 -22.03 14.72
CA ILE A 412 -4.69 -21.15 15.60
C ILE A 412 -3.20 -21.37 15.34
N ASP A 413 -2.47 -20.33 14.94
CA ASP A 413 -1.06 -20.42 14.56
C ASP A 413 -0.27 -19.16 14.98
N ASP A 414 1.05 -19.16 14.78
CA ASP A 414 1.90 -17.96 14.86
C ASP A 414 1.75 -17.15 16.18
N ASP A 415 1.99 -17.79 17.32
CA ASP A 415 1.91 -17.20 18.67
C ASP A 415 0.52 -16.65 19.07
N SER A 416 -0.52 -16.93 18.27
CA SER A 416 -1.91 -16.54 18.57
C SER A 416 -2.41 -17.19 19.85
N ASP A 417 -3.30 -16.50 20.58
CA ASP A 417 -3.86 -16.97 21.86
C ASP A 417 -5.35 -16.56 22.03
N PRO A 418 -6.27 -17.19 21.29
CA PRO A 418 -7.70 -16.92 21.45
C PRO A 418 -8.36 -17.71 22.60
N GLU A 419 -9.42 -17.11 23.15
CA GLU A 419 -10.33 -17.75 24.11
C GLU A 419 -11.66 -18.12 23.42
N ILE A 420 -12.04 -19.38 23.49
CA ILE A 420 -13.26 -19.89 22.84
C ILE A 420 -14.14 -20.55 23.89
N SER A 421 -15.41 -20.13 23.93
CA SER A 421 -16.40 -20.65 24.87
C SER A 421 -17.74 -20.94 24.20
N ASP A 422 -18.43 -21.98 24.67
CA ASP A 422 -19.79 -22.34 24.24
C ASP A 422 -19.94 -22.44 22.71
N THR A 423 -18.91 -22.91 22.02
CA THR A 423 -18.83 -22.88 20.55
C THR A 423 -18.92 -24.28 19.96
N VAL A 424 -19.64 -24.41 18.85
CA VAL A 424 -19.81 -25.66 18.10
C VAL A 424 -18.96 -25.63 16.82
N LEU A 425 -18.08 -26.61 16.65
CA LEU A 425 -17.26 -26.83 15.46
C LEU A 425 -17.73 -28.14 14.81
N SER A 426 -18.24 -28.11 13.58
CA SER A 426 -18.74 -29.34 12.96
C SER A 426 -18.47 -29.45 11.45
N SER A 427 -18.37 -30.69 10.97
CA SER A 427 -18.28 -31.02 9.54
C SER A 427 -17.08 -30.39 8.82
N ALA A 428 -15.92 -30.30 9.49
CA ALA A 428 -14.69 -29.81 8.87
C ALA A 428 -14.08 -30.86 7.91
N ALA A 429 -13.63 -30.41 6.74
CA ALA A 429 -12.96 -31.28 5.77
C ALA A 429 -11.51 -31.62 6.14
N ARG A 430 -10.94 -30.96 7.15
CA ARG A 430 -9.71 -31.37 7.86
C ARG A 430 -10.00 -31.61 9.35
N SER A 431 -9.30 -30.92 10.24
CA SER A 431 -9.50 -31.01 11.68
C SER A 431 -10.59 -30.07 12.17
N GLY A 432 -11.29 -30.44 13.24
CA GLY A 432 -12.23 -29.52 13.91
C GLY A 432 -11.48 -28.33 14.50
N LEU A 433 -10.45 -28.60 15.29
CA LEU A 433 -9.49 -27.63 15.79
C LEU A 433 -8.08 -28.06 15.39
N LEU A 434 -7.28 -27.14 14.85
CA LEU A 434 -5.85 -27.30 14.64
C LEU A 434 -5.10 -26.15 15.32
N VAL A 435 -4.21 -26.49 16.25
CA VAL A 435 -3.23 -25.56 16.83
C VAL A 435 -1.88 -25.83 16.20
N GLY A 436 -1.46 -24.90 15.34
CA GLY A 436 -0.21 -24.86 14.59
C GLY A 436 1.00 -24.48 15.43
N GLU A 437 2.09 -24.08 14.78
CA GLU A 437 3.37 -23.86 15.44
C GLU A 437 3.31 -22.67 16.39
N ARG A 438 3.69 -22.89 17.66
CA ARG A 438 3.70 -21.87 18.73
C ARG A 438 2.33 -21.26 19.06
N GLY A 439 1.25 -21.71 18.43
CA GLY A 439 -0.11 -21.30 18.75
C GLY A 439 -0.53 -21.74 20.16
N ARG A 440 -1.30 -20.89 20.82
CA ARG A 440 -1.87 -21.12 22.16
C ARG A 440 -3.38 -20.97 22.10
N GLY A 441 -4.12 -21.62 23.00
CA GLY A 441 -5.53 -21.32 23.08
C GLY A 441 -6.25 -22.04 24.20
N THR A 442 -7.42 -21.52 24.53
CA THR A 442 -8.30 -22.09 25.56
C THR A 442 -9.69 -22.33 24.99
N LEU A 443 -10.16 -23.57 25.02
CA LEU A 443 -11.53 -23.95 24.67
C LEU A 443 -12.30 -24.41 25.90
N ARG A 444 -13.48 -23.86 26.10
CA ARG A 444 -14.35 -24.15 27.25
C ARG A 444 -15.77 -24.45 26.82
N ASP A 445 -16.38 -25.51 27.34
CA ASP A 445 -17.80 -25.85 27.08
C ASP A 445 -18.11 -25.98 25.56
N CYS A 446 -17.15 -26.44 24.77
CA CYS A 446 -17.26 -26.53 23.30
C CYS A 446 -17.62 -27.94 22.81
N GLU A 447 -18.17 -28.02 21.60
CA GLU A 447 -18.46 -29.29 20.92
C GLU A 447 -17.75 -29.33 19.56
N ILE A 448 -17.02 -30.41 19.30
CA ILE A 448 -16.24 -30.63 18.07
C ILE A 448 -16.70 -31.95 17.45
N GLY A 449 -17.35 -31.88 16.28
CA GLY A 449 -18.02 -33.00 15.64
C GLY A 449 -17.59 -33.25 14.19
N ASP A 450 -17.68 -34.50 13.75
CA ASP A 450 -17.71 -34.89 12.33
C ASP A 450 -16.53 -34.37 11.48
N SER A 451 -15.32 -34.43 12.04
CA SER A 451 -14.09 -33.97 11.35
C SER A 451 -13.50 -35.08 10.46
N ALA A 452 -13.02 -34.71 9.26
CA ALA A 452 -12.44 -35.66 8.33
C ALA A 452 -10.99 -36.08 8.64
N ASP A 453 -10.31 -35.38 9.54
CA ASP A 453 -9.02 -35.75 10.12
C ASP A 453 -9.15 -35.94 11.65
N ALA A 454 -8.18 -35.49 12.44
CA ALA A 454 -8.29 -35.43 13.89
C ALA A 454 -9.34 -34.42 14.35
N GLY A 455 -10.06 -34.70 15.44
CA GLY A 455 -11.00 -33.74 16.03
C GLY A 455 -10.26 -32.50 16.54
N VAL A 456 -9.23 -32.71 17.36
CA VAL A 456 -8.27 -31.70 17.79
C VAL A 456 -6.86 -32.14 17.43
N GLY A 457 -6.12 -31.31 16.69
CA GLY A 457 -4.71 -31.50 16.39
C GLY A 457 -3.84 -30.44 17.07
N VAL A 458 -2.79 -30.86 17.75
CA VAL A 458 -1.80 -29.98 18.40
C VAL A 458 -0.43 -30.28 17.79
N ARG A 459 0.23 -29.26 17.22
CA ARG A 459 1.51 -29.35 16.50
C ARG A 459 2.71 -29.00 17.39
N ASP A 460 3.90 -28.91 16.79
CA ASP A 460 5.15 -28.65 17.51
C ASP A 460 5.16 -27.24 18.11
N GLY A 461 5.63 -27.12 19.36
CA GLY A 461 5.63 -25.88 20.13
C GLY A 461 4.25 -25.32 20.51
N ALA A 462 3.16 -25.97 20.09
CA ALA A 462 1.79 -25.54 20.35
C ALA A 462 1.33 -25.86 21.79
N GLU A 463 0.42 -25.07 22.33
CA GLU A 463 -0.18 -25.28 23.65
C GLU A 463 -1.70 -25.14 23.57
N ILE A 464 -2.44 -26.12 24.11
CA ILE A 464 -3.90 -26.02 24.18
C ILE A 464 -4.46 -26.42 25.53
N THR A 465 -5.45 -25.67 26.01
CA THR A 465 -6.26 -26.03 27.18
C THR A 465 -7.69 -26.33 26.73
N LEU A 466 -8.17 -27.54 26.99
CA LEU A 466 -9.52 -28.01 26.71
C LEU A 466 -10.23 -28.29 28.04
N GLU A 467 -11.26 -27.50 28.35
CA GLU A 467 -12.10 -27.67 29.53
C GLU A 467 -13.54 -28.01 29.14
N ARG A 468 -14.04 -29.17 29.58
CA ARG A 468 -15.43 -29.61 29.31
C ARG A 468 -15.77 -29.62 27.81
N VAL A 469 -14.81 -30.05 26.99
CA VAL A 469 -14.97 -30.15 25.54
C VAL A 469 -15.49 -31.54 25.16
N ARG A 470 -16.47 -31.60 24.26
CA ARG A 470 -17.01 -32.85 23.70
C ARG A 470 -16.50 -33.02 22.26
N VAL A 471 -15.71 -34.06 22.01
CA VAL A 471 -15.18 -34.40 20.68
C VAL A 471 -15.84 -35.69 20.19
N HIS A 472 -16.42 -35.68 19.00
CA HIS A 472 -17.07 -36.87 18.43
C HIS A 472 -16.94 -36.99 16.91
N GLY A 473 -17.00 -38.23 16.40
CA GLY A 473 -17.13 -38.50 14.97
C GLY A 473 -15.89 -38.20 14.11
N SER A 474 -14.69 -38.19 14.70
CA SER A 474 -13.44 -37.94 13.97
C SER A 474 -13.03 -39.13 13.07
N ARG A 475 -12.61 -38.85 11.83
CA ARG A 475 -12.14 -39.89 10.89
C ARG A 475 -10.66 -40.24 11.03
N ALA A 476 -9.91 -39.58 11.90
CA ALA A 476 -8.63 -40.04 12.43
C ALA A 476 -8.73 -40.19 13.96
N HIS A 477 -7.95 -39.40 14.72
CA HIS A 477 -7.94 -39.43 16.18
C HIS A 477 -8.95 -38.43 16.77
N GLY A 478 -9.40 -38.68 18.00
CA GLY A 478 -10.22 -37.70 18.72
C GLY A 478 -9.39 -36.44 19.02
N VAL A 479 -8.34 -36.61 19.82
CA VAL A 479 -7.31 -35.60 20.11
C VAL A 479 -5.95 -36.18 19.75
N GLN A 480 -5.16 -35.45 18.96
CA GLN A 480 -3.80 -35.81 18.59
C GLN A 480 -2.82 -34.72 19.04
N VAL A 481 -1.94 -35.09 19.97
CA VAL A 481 -0.82 -34.25 20.40
C VAL A 481 0.45 -34.73 19.71
N SER A 482 0.91 -33.96 18.72
CA SER A 482 2.12 -34.27 17.96
C SER A 482 3.38 -33.98 18.76
N ARG A 483 4.55 -34.37 18.25
CA ARG A 483 5.85 -34.08 18.88
C ARG A 483 5.98 -32.59 19.21
N GLY A 484 6.39 -32.30 20.45
CA GLY A 484 6.61 -30.94 20.96
C GLY A 484 5.35 -30.18 21.37
N GLY A 485 4.16 -30.71 21.08
CA GLY A 485 2.89 -30.13 21.52
C GLY A 485 2.62 -30.34 23.01
N ARG A 486 1.98 -29.35 23.64
CA ARG A 486 1.51 -29.35 25.04
C ARG A 486 -0.01 -29.33 25.05
N ALA A 487 -0.63 -30.09 25.95
CA ALA A 487 -2.09 -30.10 26.04
C ALA A 487 -2.58 -30.36 27.45
N VAL A 488 -3.60 -29.63 27.87
CA VAL A 488 -4.34 -29.87 29.11
C VAL A 488 -5.77 -30.23 28.74
N LEU A 489 -6.20 -31.44 29.09
CA LEU A 489 -7.56 -31.94 28.88
C LEU A 489 -8.20 -32.15 30.24
N ASP A 490 -9.21 -31.34 30.56
CA ASP A 490 -9.95 -31.44 31.81
C ASP A 490 -11.44 -31.65 31.55
N ALA A 491 -12.00 -32.71 32.14
CA ALA A 491 -13.42 -33.05 32.03
C ALA A 491 -13.95 -33.17 30.58
N CYS A 492 -13.11 -33.61 29.65
CA CYS A 492 -13.48 -33.78 28.24
C CYS A 492 -14.13 -35.14 27.96
N GLU A 493 -15.05 -35.19 26.99
CA GLU A 493 -15.66 -36.43 26.50
C GLU A 493 -15.26 -36.65 25.03
N ILE A 494 -14.61 -37.79 24.72
CA ILE A 494 -14.09 -38.09 23.38
C ILE A 494 -14.68 -39.42 22.91
N THR A 495 -15.43 -39.40 21.81
CA THR A 495 -16.20 -40.57 21.36
C THR A 495 -16.16 -40.82 19.86
N GLY A 496 -16.33 -42.08 19.44
CA GLY A 496 -16.65 -42.40 18.04
C GLY A 496 -15.54 -42.13 17.02
N SER A 497 -14.28 -42.05 17.43
CA SER A 497 -13.15 -41.84 16.51
C SER A 497 -12.77 -43.14 15.80
N THR A 498 -12.36 -43.05 14.53
CA THR A 498 -11.89 -44.23 13.77
C THR A 498 -10.47 -44.68 14.15
N GLY A 499 -9.66 -43.78 14.70
CA GLY A 499 -8.36 -44.05 15.29
C GLY A 499 -8.46 -44.13 16.82
N ASP A 500 -7.37 -43.74 17.48
CA ASP A 500 -7.32 -43.60 18.95
C ASP A 500 -8.14 -42.38 19.43
N GLY A 501 -8.76 -42.47 20.61
CA GLY A 501 -9.48 -41.36 21.23
C GLY A 501 -8.54 -40.21 21.58
N VAL A 502 -7.49 -40.49 22.37
CA VAL A 502 -6.39 -39.56 22.66
C VAL A 502 -5.08 -40.20 22.24
N ARG A 503 -4.38 -39.55 21.31
CA ARG A 503 -3.07 -39.94 20.81
C ARG A 503 -2.01 -38.94 21.28
N VAL A 504 -1.02 -39.41 22.04
CA VAL A 504 0.09 -38.61 22.56
C VAL A 504 1.39 -39.08 21.93
N ASP A 505 1.91 -38.28 21.01
CA ASP A 505 3.19 -38.46 20.33
C ASP A 505 4.25 -37.44 20.83
N SER A 506 3.96 -36.72 21.92
CA SER A 506 4.80 -35.67 22.50
C SER A 506 5.59 -36.13 23.72
N ALA A 507 6.79 -35.56 23.89
CA ALA A 507 7.57 -35.66 25.12
C ALA A 507 7.28 -34.51 26.10
N GLU A 508 6.58 -33.47 25.65
CA GLU A 508 6.21 -32.31 26.45
C GLU A 508 5.04 -32.62 27.40
N PRO A 509 4.78 -31.75 28.41
CA PRO A 509 3.68 -31.92 29.35
C PRO A 509 2.32 -32.08 28.66
N VAL A 510 1.65 -33.18 28.99
CA VAL A 510 0.28 -33.45 28.59
C VAL A 510 -0.48 -33.94 29.82
N ASP A 511 -1.57 -33.24 30.17
CA ASP A 511 -2.38 -33.56 31.35
C ASP A 511 -3.77 -34.02 30.90
N VAL A 512 -4.17 -35.22 31.33
CA VAL A 512 -5.49 -35.78 31.03
C VAL A 512 -6.22 -36.07 32.33
N THR A 513 -7.12 -35.16 32.72
CA THR A 513 -7.82 -35.18 34.01
C THR A 513 -9.32 -35.29 33.83
N ARG A 514 -9.97 -36.21 34.57
CA ARG A 514 -11.44 -36.39 34.60
C ARG A 514 -12.08 -36.63 33.22
N CYS A 515 -11.34 -37.16 32.26
CA CYS A 515 -11.81 -37.36 30.90
C CYS A 515 -12.57 -38.69 30.73
N VAL A 516 -13.52 -38.72 29.79
CA VAL A 516 -14.26 -39.92 29.38
C VAL A 516 -13.94 -40.21 27.91
N VAL A 517 -13.38 -41.38 27.62
CA VAL A 517 -12.98 -41.75 26.25
C VAL A 517 -13.56 -43.11 25.89
N ARG A 518 -14.51 -43.15 24.96
CA ARG A 518 -15.27 -44.38 24.66
C ARG A 518 -15.69 -44.53 23.22
N ASP A 519 -16.09 -45.74 22.84
CA ASP A 519 -16.66 -46.04 21.52
C ASP A 519 -15.70 -45.72 20.34
N ASN A 520 -14.37 -45.70 20.57
CA ASN A 520 -13.38 -45.47 19.52
C ASN A 520 -12.89 -46.79 18.92
N ARG A 521 -12.57 -46.83 17.63
CA ARG A 521 -12.05 -48.05 16.99
C ARG A 521 -10.61 -48.37 17.40
N GLY A 522 -9.81 -47.37 17.73
CA GLY A 522 -8.48 -47.51 18.31
C GLY A 522 -8.51 -47.68 19.83
N ALA A 523 -7.43 -47.26 20.49
CA ALA A 523 -7.37 -47.18 21.95
C ALA A 523 -8.12 -45.95 22.46
N GLY A 524 -8.53 -45.93 23.72
CA GLY A 524 -9.01 -44.72 24.38
C GLY A 524 -7.86 -43.74 24.60
N LEU A 525 -6.77 -44.17 25.22
CA LEU A 525 -5.53 -43.40 25.36
C LEU A 525 -4.33 -44.22 24.86
N ARG A 526 -3.57 -43.65 23.91
CA ARG A 526 -2.31 -44.22 23.46
C ARG A 526 -1.20 -43.17 23.48
N GLN A 527 -0.16 -43.49 24.25
CA GLN A 527 1.13 -42.82 24.23
C GLN A 527 2.08 -43.62 23.32
N SER A 528 2.52 -43.01 22.22
CA SER A 528 3.48 -43.66 21.30
C SER A 528 4.93 -43.33 21.63
N LEU A 529 5.16 -42.14 22.20
CA LEU A 529 6.45 -41.68 22.68
C LEU A 529 6.44 -41.72 24.21
N ALA A 530 7.22 -42.63 24.79
CA ALA A 530 7.31 -42.76 26.24
C ALA A 530 7.87 -41.47 26.87
N SER A 531 7.11 -40.87 27.79
CA SER A 531 7.50 -39.68 28.55
C SER A 531 6.90 -39.74 29.95
N GLU A 532 7.67 -39.34 30.96
CA GLU A 532 7.23 -39.19 32.35
C GLU A 532 6.37 -37.93 32.57
N ARG A 533 6.20 -37.10 31.53
CA ARG A 533 5.45 -35.84 31.59
C ARG A 533 3.99 -35.95 31.13
N LEU A 534 3.50 -37.18 30.90
CA LEU A 534 2.09 -37.46 30.70
C LEU A 534 1.44 -37.75 32.06
N THR A 535 0.53 -36.88 32.51
CA THR A 535 -0.27 -37.14 33.72
C THR A 535 -1.67 -37.61 33.32
N VAL A 536 -2.16 -38.65 34.00
CA VAL A 536 -3.49 -39.22 33.74
C VAL A 536 -4.19 -39.44 35.08
N GLU A 537 -5.22 -38.64 35.34
CA GLU A 537 -5.99 -38.70 36.58
C GLU A 537 -7.49 -38.86 36.27
N LEU A 538 -8.15 -39.83 36.91
CA LEU A 538 -9.60 -40.05 36.77
C LEU A 538 -10.09 -40.24 35.31
N LEU A 539 -9.27 -40.86 34.46
CA LEU A 539 -9.64 -41.25 33.09
C LEU A 539 -10.61 -42.44 33.11
N THR A 540 -11.78 -42.29 32.49
CA THR A 540 -12.73 -43.38 32.22
C THR A 540 -12.60 -43.80 30.76
N SER A 541 -11.99 -44.96 30.50
CA SER A 541 -11.86 -45.53 29.16
C SER A 541 -12.65 -46.84 29.07
N ALA A 542 -13.59 -46.91 28.13
CA ALA A 542 -14.50 -48.05 27.97
C ALA A 542 -14.92 -48.23 26.50
N ASP A 543 -15.24 -49.47 26.11
CA ASP A 543 -15.82 -49.78 24.79
C ASP A 543 -14.96 -49.31 23.59
N ASN A 544 -13.63 -49.25 23.76
CA ASN A 544 -12.66 -48.94 22.71
C ASN A 544 -12.13 -50.23 22.03
N GLY A 545 -11.76 -50.15 20.75
CA GLY A 545 -11.39 -51.31 19.93
C GLY A 545 -9.99 -51.88 20.19
N LEU A 546 -9.10 -51.09 20.78
CA LEU A 546 -7.78 -51.53 21.24
C LEU A 546 -7.60 -51.19 22.73
N PRO A 547 -6.75 -51.93 23.47
CA PRO A 547 -6.42 -51.57 24.84
C PRO A 547 -5.61 -50.28 24.88
N ASP A 548 -5.84 -49.49 25.92
CA ASP A 548 -5.07 -48.29 26.21
C ASP A 548 -3.61 -48.64 26.55
N SER A 549 -2.69 -47.76 26.17
CA SER A 549 -1.24 -47.94 26.39
C SER A 549 -0.56 -46.62 26.74
N TRP A 550 -0.19 -46.43 28.01
CA TRP A 550 0.58 -45.29 28.52
C TRP A 550 1.44 -45.72 29.73
N GLY A 551 2.52 -44.97 30.00
CA GLY A 551 3.46 -45.31 31.08
C GLY A 551 4.25 -46.61 30.83
N GLU A 552 4.47 -47.41 31.88
CA GLU A 552 5.23 -48.70 31.81
C GLU A 552 4.61 -49.73 30.85
N SER A 553 3.35 -49.52 30.44
CA SER A 553 2.61 -50.36 29.48
C SER A 553 2.95 -50.07 28.01
N ALA A 554 3.72 -49.00 27.72
CA ALA A 554 3.99 -48.53 26.36
C ALA A 554 5.08 -49.31 25.62
N GLY A 555 5.83 -50.18 26.32
CA GLY A 555 6.90 -50.98 25.72
C GLY A 555 6.41 -52.36 25.28
N THR A 556 5.80 -52.49 24.10
CA THR A 556 5.79 -53.72 23.24
C THR A 556 4.85 -53.55 22.03
N ALA A 557 5.16 -52.66 21.10
CA ALA A 557 4.64 -52.76 19.72
C ALA A 557 5.46 -51.92 18.72
N GLY A 558 6.34 -52.60 17.97
CA GLY A 558 6.72 -52.24 16.59
C GLY A 558 7.74 -51.12 16.38
N GLU A 559 9.04 -51.48 16.43
CA GLU A 559 10.08 -50.76 15.70
C GLU A 559 10.10 -51.23 14.24
N ASP A 560 9.93 -50.29 13.31
CA ASP A 560 10.37 -50.29 11.91
C ASP A 560 10.01 -48.89 11.37
N GLY A 561 10.87 -48.00 10.88
CA GLY A 561 12.32 -47.91 10.76
C GLY A 561 12.62 -46.63 9.96
N ALA A 562 13.50 -45.75 10.44
CA ALA A 562 14.30 -44.79 9.65
C ALA A 562 15.25 -43.98 10.56
N PRO A 563 16.43 -43.56 10.09
CA PRO A 563 17.59 -43.22 10.91
C PRO A 563 17.70 -41.73 11.26
N GLY A 564 18.48 -41.45 12.31
CA GLY A 564 18.48 -40.19 13.03
C GLY A 564 19.29 -39.03 12.43
N GLY A 565 18.96 -37.83 12.93
CA GLY A 565 19.72 -36.59 12.81
C GLY A 565 20.18 -36.09 14.19
N PRO A 566 21.29 -35.32 14.26
CA PRO A 566 22.02 -35.03 15.50
C PRO A 566 21.37 -33.93 16.35
N GLY A 567 21.61 -33.99 17.66
CA GLY A 567 20.98 -33.15 18.68
C GLY A 567 21.33 -31.66 18.59
N LYS A 568 20.33 -30.80 18.88
CA LYS A 568 20.50 -29.34 19.04
C LYS A 568 21.00 -29.01 20.45
N GLU A 569 22.02 -28.15 20.48
CA GLU A 569 22.65 -27.58 21.66
C GLU A 569 21.70 -26.63 22.44
N ARG A 570 21.93 -26.50 23.75
CA ARG A 570 21.18 -25.63 24.68
C ARG A 570 21.25 -24.16 24.28
N GLU A 571 20.10 -23.48 24.24
CA GLU A 571 19.99 -22.03 24.03
C GLU A 571 20.51 -21.21 25.24
N PRO A 572 21.07 -20.00 25.00
CA PRO A 572 21.63 -19.15 26.05
C PRO A 572 20.56 -18.37 26.84
N GLU A 573 20.60 -18.43 28.18
CA GLU A 573 19.64 -17.75 29.07
C GLU A 573 19.98 -16.25 29.30
N GLY A 574 19.08 -15.33 28.89
CA GLY A 574 18.99 -13.93 29.32
C GLY A 574 19.20 -12.85 28.23
N PRO A 575 18.63 -11.62 28.34
CA PRO A 575 18.62 -10.61 27.26
C PRO A 575 20.00 -10.14 26.79
N LEU A 576 21.00 -10.14 27.68
CA LEU A 576 22.38 -9.84 27.28
C LEU A 576 22.97 -10.97 26.45
N ALA A 577 22.65 -12.23 26.78
CA ALA A 577 23.11 -13.39 26.02
C ALA A 577 22.42 -13.51 24.66
N GLU A 578 21.15 -13.10 24.57
CA GLU A 578 20.44 -12.92 23.30
C GLU A 578 21.08 -11.86 22.41
N LEU A 579 21.51 -10.72 22.98
CA LEU A 579 22.29 -9.71 22.24
C LEU A 579 23.62 -10.27 21.75
N GLU A 580 24.30 -11.11 22.55
CA GLU A 580 25.55 -11.78 22.14
C GLU A 580 25.35 -12.76 20.99
N ALA A 581 24.20 -13.46 21.00
CA ALA A 581 23.84 -14.46 20.00
C ALA A 581 23.47 -13.85 18.63
N LEU A 582 23.16 -12.55 18.55
CA LEU A 582 22.91 -11.89 17.26
C LEU A 582 24.14 -11.95 16.36
N THR A 583 23.96 -12.34 15.10
CA THR A 583 25.04 -12.38 14.11
C THR A 583 25.61 -10.98 13.85
N GLY A 584 26.94 -10.84 13.94
CA GLY A 584 27.66 -9.60 13.65
C GLY A 584 27.49 -8.51 14.72
N LEU A 585 27.42 -7.24 14.28
CA LEU A 585 27.18 -6.07 15.15
C LEU A 585 28.21 -5.86 16.28
N GLU A 586 29.46 -6.31 16.11
CA GLU A 586 30.46 -6.28 17.19
C GLU A 586 30.71 -4.88 17.79
N ASN A 587 30.70 -3.84 16.96
CA ASN A 587 30.80 -2.46 17.44
C ASN A 587 29.59 -2.08 18.31
N VAL A 588 28.37 -2.41 17.88
CA VAL A 588 27.13 -2.14 18.63
C VAL A 588 27.11 -2.93 19.94
N LYS A 589 27.45 -4.23 19.91
CA LYS A 589 27.57 -5.07 21.12
C LYS A 589 28.57 -4.47 22.10
N HIS A 590 29.74 -4.03 21.63
CA HIS A 590 30.75 -3.38 22.48
C HIS A 590 30.23 -2.07 23.11
N GLN A 591 29.53 -1.24 22.34
CA GLN A 591 28.95 0.01 22.84
C GLN A 591 27.84 -0.25 23.86
N VAL A 592 26.93 -1.20 23.60
CA VAL A 592 25.88 -1.59 24.55
C VAL A 592 26.49 -2.15 25.85
N ARG A 593 27.51 -3.02 25.78
CA ARG A 593 28.24 -3.49 26.97
C ARG A 593 28.82 -2.33 27.79
N THR A 594 29.39 -1.33 27.10
CA THR A 594 29.92 -0.13 27.75
C THR A 594 28.82 0.64 28.49
N LEU A 595 27.62 0.78 27.89
CA LEU A 595 26.46 1.40 28.52
C LEU A 595 25.96 0.62 29.74
N VAL A 596 25.90 -0.70 29.63
CA VAL A 596 25.52 -1.61 30.73
C VAL A 596 26.49 -1.45 31.91
N ASN A 597 27.80 -1.51 31.65
CA ASN A 597 28.83 -1.37 32.67
C ASN A 597 28.78 0.00 33.37
N LEU A 598 28.51 1.07 32.62
CA LEU A 598 28.35 2.42 33.18
C LEU A 598 27.13 2.52 34.09
N ASN A 599 26.00 1.93 33.71
CA ASN A 599 24.79 1.92 34.54
C ASN A 599 24.97 1.07 35.81
N GLN A 600 25.61 -0.11 35.71
CA GLN A 600 25.96 -0.93 36.88
C GLN A 600 26.88 -0.19 37.85
N LEU A 601 27.87 0.56 37.35
CA LEU A 601 28.77 1.36 38.18
C LEU A 601 28.03 2.53 38.85
N ALA A 602 27.09 3.17 38.15
CA ALA A 602 26.25 4.24 38.69
C ALA A 602 25.36 3.73 39.84
N GLU A 603 24.69 2.59 39.65
CA GLU A 603 23.88 1.95 40.70
C GLU A 603 24.72 1.52 41.91
N ARG A 604 25.92 0.98 41.68
CA ARG A 604 26.85 0.64 42.76
C ARG A 604 27.27 1.87 43.57
N ARG A 605 27.55 3.00 42.91
CA ARG A 605 27.86 4.28 43.58
C ARG A 605 26.66 4.80 44.37
N ARG A 606 25.46 4.72 43.81
CA ARG A 606 24.19 5.13 44.44
C ARG A 606 23.91 4.33 45.71
N ARG A 607 24.09 3.00 45.67
CA ARG A 607 23.99 2.11 46.85
C ARG A 607 25.01 2.44 47.95
N LEU A 608 26.17 2.95 47.58
CA LEU A 608 27.23 3.38 48.51
C LEU A 608 27.09 4.84 48.96
N GLY A 609 26.00 5.54 48.60
CA GLY A 609 25.77 6.95 48.96
C GLY A 609 26.75 7.94 48.31
N MET A 610 27.46 7.52 47.26
CA MET A 610 28.42 8.36 46.55
C MET A 610 27.73 9.23 45.49
N PRO A 611 28.20 10.47 45.24
CA PRO A 611 27.64 11.32 44.20
C PRO A 611 27.84 10.68 42.82
N VAL A 612 26.73 10.52 42.09
CA VAL A 612 26.71 9.99 40.72
C VAL A 612 26.57 11.18 39.75
N PRO A 613 27.43 11.32 38.73
CA PRO A 613 27.25 12.33 37.70
C PRO A 613 25.92 12.11 36.96
N SER A 614 25.14 13.16 36.72
CA SER A 614 23.94 13.08 35.89
C SER A 614 24.35 12.90 34.42
N MET A 615 24.08 11.73 33.86
CA MET A 615 24.25 11.46 32.43
C MET A 615 22.87 11.32 31.78
N SER A 616 22.73 11.82 30.55
CA SER A 616 21.54 11.55 29.75
C SER A 616 21.48 10.07 29.38
N ARG A 617 20.28 9.50 29.38
CA ARG A 617 20.00 8.10 29.03
C ARG A 617 19.57 7.91 27.57
N HIS A 618 19.29 9.00 26.86
CA HIS A 618 18.76 8.97 25.50
C HIS A 618 19.86 8.74 24.45
N LEU A 619 19.55 7.96 23.42
CA LEU A 619 20.51 7.46 22.43
C LEU A 619 20.07 7.76 21.00
N ILE A 620 21.03 7.91 20.09
CA ILE A 620 20.79 7.92 18.64
C ILE A 620 21.24 6.59 18.04
N PHE A 621 20.40 5.95 17.24
CA PHE A 621 20.76 4.76 16.46
C PHE A 621 20.87 5.17 14.99
N ALA A 622 22.08 5.33 14.50
CA ALA A 622 22.38 5.78 13.15
C ALA A 622 22.84 4.61 12.28
N GLY A 623 22.31 4.48 11.07
CA GLY A 623 22.86 3.54 10.08
C GLY A 623 21.83 3.01 9.07
N PRO A 624 22.26 2.18 8.09
CA PRO A 624 21.42 1.67 7.00
C PRO A 624 20.22 0.83 7.47
N PRO A 625 19.15 0.71 6.67
CA PRO A 625 17.95 -0.05 7.04
C PRO A 625 18.25 -1.55 7.15
N GLY A 626 17.49 -2.26 7.98
CA GLY A 626 17.62 -3.71 8.15
C GLY A 626 18.88 -4.19 8.90
N THR A 627 19.56 -3.29 9.60
CA THR A 627 20.73 -3.56 10.46
C THR A 627 20.38 -3.97 11.90
N GLY A 628 19.09 -4.15 12.22
CA GLY A 628 18.63 -4.62 13.54
C GLY A 628 18.47 -3.53 14.62
N LYS A 629 18.37 -2.25 14.26
CA LYS A 629 18.20 -1.11 15.20
C LYS A 629 17.06 -1.32 16.21
N THR A 630 15.85 -1.63 15.75
CA THR A 630 14.68 -1.87 16.60
C THR A 630 14.89 -3.09 17.52
N THR A 631 15.48 -4.17 17.00
CA THR A 631 15.80 -5.38 17.78
C THR A 631 16.77 -5.08 18.92
N VAL A 632 17.84 -4.33 18.64
CA VAL A 632 18.82 -3.92 19.67
C VAL A 632 18.19 -2.97 20.69
N ALA A 633 17.28 -2.08 20.29
CA ALA A 633 16.58 -1.19 21.21
C ALA A 633 15.69 -1.95 22.20
N ARG A 634 15.00 -3.00 21.73
CA ARG A 634 14.19 -3.91 22.57
C ARG A 634 15.03 -4.65 23.60
N LEU A 635 16.14 -5.25 23.15
CA LEU A 635 17.07 -5.96 24.03
C LEU A 635 17.70 -5.00 25.05
N TYR A 636 18.10 -3.80 24.62
CA TYR A 636 18.64 -2.79 25.53
C TYR A 636 17.65 -2.37 26.62
N GLY A 637 16.36 -2.20 26.27
CA GLY A 637 15.29 -1.94 27.25
C GLY A 637 15.16 -3.05 28.29
N SER A 638 15.16 -4.30 27.83
CA SER A 638 15.08 -5.50 28.68
C SER A 638 16.29 -5.60 29.62
N ILE A 639 17.50 -5.37 29.10
CA ILE A 639 18.73 -5.34 29.90
C ILE A 639 18.65 -4.26 30.98
N LEU A 640 18.13 -3.07 30.68
CA LEU A 640 18.00 -2.00 31.68
C LEU A 640 16.95 -2.31 32.75
N ALA A 641 15.89 -3.05 32.42
CA ALA A 641 14.93 -3.53 33.40
C ALA A 641 15.55 -4.57 34.35
N ASP A 642 16.30 -5.53 33.82
CA ASP A 642 17.02 -6.54 34.62
C ASP A 642 18.03 -5.91 35.60
N LEU A 643 18.66 -4.81 35.19
CA LEU A 643 19.58 -4.04 36.03
C LEU A 643 18.86 -3.15 37.07
N GLY A 644 17.52 -3.10 37.05
CA GLY A 644 16.70 -2.25 37.91
C GLY A 644 16.79 -0.76 37.58
N VAL A 645 17.26 -0.42 36.38
CA VAL A 645 17.42 0.96 35.89
C VAL A 645 16.10 1.49 35.34
N LEU A 646 15.31 0.62 34.72
CA LEU A 646 13.93 0.84 34.26
C LEU A 646 12.97 -0.11 34.99
N ARG A 647 11.68 0.24 35.02
CA ARG A 647 10.66 -0.55 35.73
C ARG A 647 10.21 -1.81 34.99
N SER A 648 10.23 -1.80 33.65
CA SER A 648 9.70 -2.90 32.83
C SER A 648 10.44 -3.15 31.51
N GLY A 649 11.12 -2.15 30.94
CA GLY A 649 11.99 -2.34 29.77
C GLY A 649 11.28 -2.59 28.44
N HIS A 650 9.94 -2.50 28.39
CA HIS A 650 9.15 -2.64 27.16
C HIS A 650 9.53 -1.58 26.12
N LEU A 651 9.40 -1.92 24.84
CA LEU A 651 9.68 -1.03 23.71
C LEU A 651 8.37 -0.48 23.14
N VAL A 652 8.25 0.83 23.02
CA VAL A 652 7.19 1.50 22.25
C VAL A 652 7.84 2.09 21.00
N GLU A 653 7.47 1.58 19.84
CA GLU A 653 7.95 2.06 18.54
C GLU A 653 6.96 3.06 17.95
N VAL A 654 7.46 4.20 17.48
CA VAL A 654 6.67 5.29 16.90
C VAL A 654 7.37 5.91 15.70
N ALA A 655 6.61 6.39 14.74
CA ALA A 655 7.11 7.17 13.61
C ALA A 655 6.57 8.61 13.65
N ARG A 656 6.94 9.44 12.66
CA ARG A 656 6.41 10.81 12.54
C ARG A 656 4.88 10.86 12.53
N ALA A 657 4.24 9.90 11.87
CA ALA A 657 2.78 9.81 11.81
C ALA A 657 2.17 9.68 13.21
N ASP A 658 2.84 9.01 14.14
CA ASP A 658 2.36 8.76 15.51
C ASP A 658 2.62 9.93 16.44
N LEU A 659 3.62 10.76 16.16
CA LEU A 659 3.97 11.92 16.99
C LEU A 659 3.30 13.21 16.52
N VAL A 660 3.06 13.38 15.21
CA VAL A 660 2.57 14.65 14.64
C VAL A 660 1.08 14.55 14.30
N ALA A 661 0.28 15.51 14.76
CA ALA A 661 -1.14 15.60 14.42
C ALA A 661 -1.38 16.51 13.20
N GLN A 662 -2.50 16.29 12.50
CA GLN A 662 -2.91 17.12 11.35
C GLN A 662 -3.67 18.41 11.76
N VAL A 663 -3.90 18.61 13.07
CA VAL A 663 -4.70 19.71 13.63
C VAL A 663 -3.86 20.53 14.62
N ILE A 664 -4.04 21.85 14.62
CA ILE A 664 -3.33 22.78 15.52
C ILE A 664 -3.57 22.42 16.99
N GLY A 665 -2.49 22.24 17.76
CA GLY A 665 -2.51 21.85 19.18
C GLY A 665 -2.71 20.36 19.45
N GLY A 666 -2.96 19.54 18.43
CA GLY A 666 -3.09 18.09 18.56
C GLY A 666 -1.74 17.37 18.72
N THR A 667 -0.66 17.96 18.20
CA THR A 667 0.67 17.33 18.19
C THR A 667 1.25 17.17 19.59
N ALA A 668 1.11 18.18 20.45
CA ALA A 668 1.57 18.08 21.83
C ALA A 668 0.86 16.95 22.59
N ILE A 669 -0.44 16.74 22.34
CA ILE A 669 -1.22 15.65 22.96
C ILE A 669 -0.70 14.30 22.46
N LYS A 670 -0.59 14.15 21.14
CA LYS A 670 -0.17 12.88 20.51
C LYS A 670 1.24 12.46 20.93
N THR A 671 2.20 13.39 20.92
CA THR A 671 3.56 13.16 21.44
C THR A 671 3.55 12.80 22.93
N THR A 672 2.69 13.43 23.73
CA THR A 672 2.59 13.13 25.17
C THR A 672 2.02 11.74 25.42
N GLU A 673 1.01 11.32 24.66
CA GLU A 673 0.44 9.96 24.76
C GLU A 673 1.47 8.89 24.38
N ALA A 674 2.16 9.08 23.25
CA ALA A 674 3.24 8.20 22.81
C ALA A 674 4.39 8.13 23.82
N PHE A 675 4.75 9.24 24.46
CA PHE A 675 5.77 9.24 25.50
C PHE A 675 5.29 8.54 26.78
N ASN A 676 4.04 8.77 27.17
CA ASN A 676 3.46 8.19 28.38
C ASN A 676 3.33 6.67 28.29
N SER A 677 3.01 6.13 27.11
CA SER A 677 2.97 4.67 26.92
C SER A 677 4.35 4.03 27.08
N ALA A 678 5.44 4.77 26.88
CA ALA A 678 6.82 4.29 27.06
C ALA A 678 7.34 4.43 28.51
N LEU A 679 6.57 4.98 29.45
CA LEU A 679 7.01 5.21 30.84
C LEU A 679 7.42 3.90 31.52
N GLY A 680 8.67 3.83 31.97
CA GLY A 680 9.27 2.62 32.54
C GLY A 680 9.91 1.68 31.52
N GLY A 681 9.98 2.09 30.25
CA GLY A 681 10.53 1.37 29.10
C GLY A 681 11.35 2.26 28.16
N VAL A 682 11.32 1.93 26.87
CA VAL A 682 12.06 2.60 25.80
C VAL A 682 11.08 3.15 24.76
N LEU A 683 11.13 4.46 24.50
CA LEU A 683 10.47 5.09 23.36
C LEU A 683 11.43 5.09 22.16
N PHE A 684 11.13 4.30 21.14
CA PHE A 684 11.92 4.22 19.91
C PHE A 684 11.23 5.00 18.79
N ILE A 685 11.88 6.06 18.31
CA ILE A 685 11.37 6.92 17.25
C ILE A 685 12.09 6.52 15.95
N ASP A 686 11.38 5.83 15.06
CA ASP A 686 11.92 5.47 13.76
C ASP A 686 11.87 6.65 12.79
N GLU A 687 12.88 6.73 11.92
CA GLU A 687 13.13 7.85 11.01
C GLU A 687 12.93 9.24 11.66
N ALA A 688 13.51 9.44 12.85
CA ALA A 688 13.28 10.63 13.67
C ALA A 688 13.62 11.96 12.97
N TYR A 689 14.56 11.94 12.02
CA TYR A 689 14.90 13.10 11.18
C TYR A 689 13.72 13.66 10.38
N THR A 690 12.69 12.85 10.13
CA THR A 690 11.47 13.29 9.45
C THR A 690 10.73 14.35 10.25
N LEU A 691 10.91 14.44 11.57
CA LEU A 691 10.29 15.46 12.43
C LEU A 691 10.82 16.88 12.16
N THR A 692 12.02 17.02 11.58
CA THR A 692 12.73 18.30 11.41
C THR A 692 12.89 18.75 9.95
N VAL A 693 12.18 18.15 8.99
CA VAL A 693 12.29 18.48 7.55
C VAL A 693 11.78 19.90 7.26
N GLU A 694 12.63 20.75 6.70
CA GLU A 694 12.29 22.12 6.26
C GLU A 694 11.68 22.13 4.85
N GLY A 695 10.53 22.82 4.66
CA GLY A 695 9.96 23.08 3.32
C GLY A 695 8.44 22.91 3.18
N THR A 696 7.77 22.28 4.14
CA THR A 696 6.30 22.36 4.29
C THR A 696 5.95 23.40 5.35
N SER A 697 4.88 24.17 5.17
CA SER A 697 4.39 25.21 6.08
C SER A 697 3.88 24.70 7.44
N ASN A 698 4.58 23.77 8.11
CA ASN A 698 4.06 23.02 9.25
C ASN A 698 4.93 23.18 10.51
N ASP A 699 4.53 24.08 11.41
CA ASP A 699 5.05 24.23 12.79
C ASP A 699 4.91 22.94 13.64
N PHE A 700 4.13 21.94 13.18
CA PHE A 700 3.78 20.75 13.96
C PHE A 700 4.94 19.79 14.22
N GLY A 701 5.85 19.55 13.26
CA GLY A 701 7.00 18.67 13.49
C GLY A 701 7.94 19.20 14.58
N ARG A 702 8.10 20.53 14.60
CA ARG A 702 8.86 21.24 15.63
C ARG A 702 8.16 21.23 16.99
N GLU A 703 6.82 21.38 17.00
CA GLU A 703 6.00 21.25 18.21
C GLU A 703 6.14 19.85 18.85
N ALA A 704 6.23 18.78 18.05
CA ALA A 704 6.48 17.43 18.53
C ALA A 704 7.86 17.33 19.21
N VAL A 705 8.91 17.85 18.56
CA VAL A 705 10.28 17.87 19.11
C VAL A 705 10.36 18.66 20.41
N ASP A 706 9.75 19.84 20.47
CA ASP A 706 9.76 20.68 21.67
C ASP A 706 8.98 20.04 22.84
N THR A 707 7.85 19.39 22.54
CA THR A 707 7.09 18.61 23.53
C THR A 707 7.90 17.43 24.05
N LEU A 708 8.54 16.67 23.15
CA LEU A 708 9.39 15.54 23.49
C LEU A 708 10.55 15.97 24.40
N LEU A 709 11.24 17.07 24.06
CA LEU A 709 12.35 17.60 24.85
C LEU A 709 11.95 18.01 26.27
N LYS A 710 10.72 18.51 26.45
CA LYS A 710 10.16 18.83 27.77
C LYS A 710 9.91 17.55 28.57
N LEU A 711 9.23 16.57 27.98
CA LEU A 711 8.91 15.30 28.63
C LEU A 711 10.17 14.48 28.99
N MET A 712 11.18 14.51 28.13
CA MET A 712 12.50 13.90 28.39
C MET A 712 13.18 14.48 29.64
N GLU A 713 13.00 15.78 29.91
CA GLU A 713 13.55 16.40 31.12
C GLU A 713 12.73 16.03 32.36
N ASP A 714 11.40 16.11 32.26
CA ASP A 714 10.47 15.83 33.35
C ASP A 714 10.55 14.35 33.81
N HIS A 715 10.85 13.43 32.89
CA HIS A 715 10.87 11.97 33.11
C HIS A 715 12.24 11.31 32.85
N ARG A 716 13.33 12.05 33.04
CA ARG A 716 14.70 11.60 32.73
C ARG A 716 15.18 10.30 33.40
N GLU A 717 14.53 9.89 34.50
CA GLU A 717 14.88 8.66 35.23
C GLU A 717 13.98 7.47 34.87
N ASP A 718 12.83 7.72 34.24
CA ASP A 718 11.77 6.73 34.02
C ASP A 718 11.69 6.23 32.57
N VAL A 719 12.31 6.92 31.61
CA VAL A 719 12.24 6.61 30.17
C VAL A 719 13.61 6.70 29.52
N VAL A 720 13.86 5.78 28.58
CA VAL A 720 14.92 5.93 27.57
C VAL A 720 14.27 6.29 26.25
N VAL A 721 14.81 7.31 25.57
CA VAL A 721 14.36 7.67 24.20
C VAL A 721 15.48 7.30 23.25
N VAL A 722 15.15 6.51 22.23
CA VAL A 722 16.06 6.13 21.14
C VAL A 722 15.53 6.73 19.86
N ALA A 723 16.26 7.64 19.24
CA ALA A 723 15.89 8.18 17.93
C ALA A 723 16.75 7.48 16.86
N ALA A 724 16.09 6.89 15.87
CA ALA A 724 16.72 6.10 14.83
C ALA A 724 16.58 6.72 13.44
N GLY A 725 17.56 6.45 12.57
CA GLY A 725 17.52 6.89 11.18
C GLY A 725 18.84 6.67 10.47
N TYR A 726 18.93 7.19 9.24
CA TYR A 726 20.15 7.19 8.44
C TYR A 726 21.18 8.16 9.03
N SER A 727 22.47 7.81 8.94
CA SER A 727 23.55 8.51 9.67
C SER A 727 23.63 10.01 9.36
N GLU A 728 23.62 10.41 8.08
CA GLU A 728 23.71 11.82 7.67
C GLU A 728 22.47 12.64 8.10
N GLN A 729 21.29 12.02 8.02
CA GLN A 729 20.03 12.65 8.39
C GLN A 729 19.91 12.79 9.91
N MET A 730 20.48 11.87 10.68
CA MET A 730 20.52 11.96 12.15
C MET A 730 21.49 13.05 12.64
N GLU A 731 22.59 13.30 11.92
CA GLU A 731 23.44 14.48 12.19
C GLU A 731 22.67 15.78 11.94
N SER A 732 21.90 15.84 10.86
CA SER A 732 21.02 16.98 10.54
C SER A 732 19.91 17.15 11.60
N PHE A 733 19.32 16.06 12.08
CA PHE A 733 18.32 16.07 13.16
C PHE A 733 18.87 16.64 14.47
N LEU A 734 20.08 16.26 14.87
CA LEU A 734 20.72 16.76 16.09
C LEU A 734 21.08 18.25 16.00
N THR A 735 21.44 18.72 14.81
CA THR A 735 21.79 20.14 14.58
C THR A 735 20.57 21.04 14.41
N ALA A 736 19.39 20.49 14.11
CA ALA A 736 18.15 21.24 13.95
C ALA A 736 17.66 21.93 15.24
N ASN A 737 17.97 21.38 16.42
CA ASN A 737 17.61 22.00 17.70
C ASN A 737 18.72 21.77 18.74
N PRO A 738 19.31 22.84 19.34
CA PRO A 738 20.33 22.72 20.39
C PRO A 738 19.89 21.85 21.59
N GLY A 739 18.58 21.81 21.87
CA GLY A 739 18.00 20.91 22.87
C GLY A 739 18.30 19.45 22.56
N LEU A 740 18.13 19.00 21.32
CA LEU A 740 18.38 17.61 20.90
C LEU A 740 19.83 17.21 21.15
N ALA A 741 20.81 18.02 20.72
CA ALA A 741 22.23 17.76 20.94
C ALA A 741 22.60 17.66 22.44
N SER A 742 21.88 18.37 23.31
CA SER A 742 22.12 18.31 24.76
C SER A 742 21.50 17.09 25.45
N ARG A 743 20.38 16.55 24.93
CA ARG A 743 19.71 15.36 25.49
C ARG A 743 20.22 14.07 24.85
N PHE A 744 20.58 14.07 23.57
CA PHE A 744 21.12 12.90 22.87
C PHE A 744 22.64 12.99 22.79
N THR A 745 23.32 12.51 23.84
CA THR A 745 24.78 12.68 23.99
C THR A 745 25.59 11.55 23.37
N ARG A 746 24.94 10.48 22.91
CA ARG A 746 25.60 9.28 22.36
C ARG A 746 24.88 8.77 21.12
N THR A 747 25.68 8.46 20.10
CA THR A 747 25.25 7.84 18.86
C THR A 747 25.87 6.45 18.75
N ILE A 748 25.04 5.45 18.47
CA ILE A 748 25.42 4.08 18.14
C ILE A 748 25.32 3.91 16.63
N GLU A 749 26.45 3.59 16.00
CA GLU A 749 26.56 3.46 14.56
C GLU A 749 26.38 1.99 14.14
N PHE A 750 25.39 1.75 13.30
CA PHE A 750 25.07 0.46 12.70
C PHE A 750 25.65 0.42 11.29
N GLY A 751 26.65 -0.43 11.05
CA GLY A 751 27.23 -0.65 9.72
C GLY A 751 26.43 -1.68 8.91
N ASN A 752 26.69 -1.72 7.60
CA ASN A 752 26.25 -2.82 6.74
C ASN A 752 26.90 -4.14 7.21
N TYR A 753 26.14 -5.24 7.14
CA TYR A 753 26.68 -6.58 7.41
C TYR A 753 27.73 -6.98 6.36
N ALA A 754 28.76 -7.68 6.83
CA ALA A 754 29.74 -8.34 5.98
C ALA A 754 29.09 -9.51 5.20
N VAL A 755 29.77 -9.98 4.14
CA VAL A 755 29.26 -11.10 3.30
C VAL A 755 28.96 -12.31 4.19
N GLU A 756 29.94 -12.71 4.99
CA GLU A 756 29.82 -13.86 5.91
C GLU A 756 28.67 -13.71 6.91
N GLU A 757 28.40 -12.49 7.37
CA GLU A 757 27.29 -12.21 8.29
C GLU A 757 25.93 -12.36 7.58
N LEU A 758 25.80 -11.89 6.34
CA LEU A 758 24.59 -12.07 5.52
C LEU A 758 24.35 -13.54 5.15
N VAL A 759 25.40 -14.28 4.83
CA VAL A 759 25.35 -15.73 4.60
C VAL A 759 24.85 -16.43 5.86
N THR A 760 25.41 -16.10 7.03
CA THR A 760 25.01 -16.68 8.32
C THR A 760 23.55 -16.35 8.67
N ILE A 761 23.09 -15.13 8.38
CA ILE A 761 21.67 -14.74 8.57
C ILE A 761 20.76 -15.58 7.67
N THR A 762 21.16 -15.80 6.41
CA THR A 762 20.41 -16.61 5.44
C THR A 762 20.37 -18.08 5.87
N GLU A 763 21.49 -18.64 6.34
CA GLU A 763 21.58 -19.98 6.93
C GLU A 763 20.64 -20.14 8.13
N SER A 764 20.58 -19.13 9.01
CA SER A 764 19.66 -19.14 10.16
C SER A 764 18.19 -19.16 9.72
N LEU A 765 17.84 -18.44 8.65
CA LEU A 765 16.50 -18.49 8.06
C LEU A 765 16.20 -19.88 7.47
N CYS A 766 17.13 -20.47 6.71
CA CYS A 766 17.00 -21.83 6.20
C CYS A 766 16.71 -22.82 7.33
N HIS A 767 17.52 -22.82 8.40
CA HIS A 767 17.32 -23.72 9.53
C HIS A 767 16.00 -23.51 10.28
N ARG A 768 15.52 -22.27 10.39
CA ARG A 768 14.23 -21.96 11.02
C ARG A 768 13.06 -22.53 10.21
N HIS A 769 13.18 -22.50 8.89
CA HIS A 769 12.16 -23.00 7.96
C HIS A 769 12.42 -24.45 7.50
N GLN A 770 13.24 -25.21 8.24
CA GLN A 770 13.55 -26.63 7.99
C GLN A 770 14.25 -26.93 6.64
N PHE A 771 14.96 -25.95 6.08
CA PHE A 771 15.84 -26.13 4.91
C PHE A 771 17.29 -26.35 5.31
N GLU A 772 18.00 -27.19 4.55
CA GLU A 772 19.43 -27.44 4.63
C GLU A 772 20.14 -26.96 3.36
N LEU A 773 21.34 -26.38 3.51
CA LEU A 773 22.16 -25.98 2.38
C LEU A 773 22.99 -27.18 1.87
N GLY A 774 22.82 -27.52 0.60
CA GLY A 774 23.62 -28.53 -0.09
C GLY A 774 25.04 -28.06 -0.40
N PRO A 775 25.92 -28.97 -0.89
CA PRO A 775 27.31 -28.67 -1.18
C PRO A 775 27.46 -27.46 -2.13
N LEU A 776 28.45 -26.59 -1.88
CA LEU A 776 28.77 -25.39 -2.66
C LEU A 776 27.72 -24.24 -2.59
N THR A 777 26.60 -24.44 -1.90
CA THR A 777 25.50 -23.45 -1.84
C THR A 777 25.87 -22.26 -0.96
N ARG A 778 26.66 -22.49 0.09
CA ARG A 778 27.18 -21.44 0.96
C ARG A 778 28.13 -20.52 0.19
N GLU A 779 29.00 -21.10 -0.63
CA GLU A 779 29.91 -20.35 -1.50
C GLU A 779 29.14 -19.60 -2.60
N ALA A 780 28.08 -20.19 -3.17
CA ALA A 780 27.19 -19.51 -4.10
C ALA A 780 26.47 -18.31 -3.45
N LEU A 781 26.01 -18.45 -2.20
CA LEU A 781 25.46 -17.35 -1.40
C LEU A 781 26.49 -16.23 -1.17
N ALA A 782 27.74 -16.58 -0.87
CA ALA A 782 28.81 -15.60 -0.71
C ALA A 782 29.02 -14.80 -2.01
N VAL A 783 29.10 -15.48 -3.17
CA VAL A 783 29.19 -14.85 -4.49
C VAL A 783 27.99 -13.93 -4.73
N ARG A 784 26.77 -14.41 -4.45
CA ARG A 784 25.53 -13.63 -4.60
C ARG A 784 25.59 -12.32 -3.80
N PHE A 785 25.99 -12.39 -2.52
CA PHE A 785 26.07 -11.21 -1.66
C PHE A 785 27.27 -10.31 -1.97
N GLU A 786 28.38 -10.82 -2.51
CA GLU A 786 29.51 -10.01 -2.99
C GLU A 786 29.14 -9.15 -4.20
N GLN A 787 28.26 -9.66 -5.07
CA GLN A 787 27.76 -8.92 -6.23
C GLN A 787 26.73 -7.84 -5.88
N MET A 788 26.18 -7.84 -4.66
CA MET A 788 25.24 -6.81 -4.22
C MET A 788 25.97 -5.51 -3.86
N THR A 789 25.48 -4.39 -4.38
CA THR A 789 25.99 -3.06 -4.02
C THR A 789 25.58 -2.70 -2.59
N ARG A 790 26.55 -2.35 -1.74
CA ARG A 790 26.34 -2.05 -0.30
C ARG A 790 26.56 -0.58 0.00
N ASP A 791 25.64 0.25 -0.43
CA ASP A 791 25.61 1.67 -0.05
C ASP A 791 24.90 1.87 1.30
N ALA A 792 24.73 3.14 1.71
CA ALA A 792 24.09 3.51 2.97
C ALA A 792 22.57 3.19 3.02
N THR A 793 21.97 2.76 1.91
CA THR A 793 20.56 2.38 1.79
C THR A 793 20.34 0.87 1.69
N PHE A 794 21.43 0.09 1.64
CA PHE A 794 21.36 -1.35 1.52
C PHE A 794 20.51 -1.99 2.63
N GLY A 795 19.59 -2.87 2.24
CA GLY A 795 18.56 -3.44 3.11
C GLY A 795 19.03 -4.48 4.13
N ASN A 796 20.30 -4.89 4.10
CA ASN A 796 20.92 -5.76 5.10
C ASN A 796 20.11 -7.04 5.39
N GLY A 797 19.57 -7.22 6.60
CA GLY A 797 18.76 -8.37 6.95
C GLY A 797 17.51 -8.55 6.07
N ARG A 798 16.97 -7.46 5.50
CA ARG A 798 15.91 -7.55 4.48
C ARG A 798 16.42 -8.14 3.16
N ALA A 799 17.65 -7.81 2.77
CA ALA A 799 18.28 -8.38 1.58
C ALA A 799 18.59 -9.87 1.77
N ALA A 800 19.06 -10.27 2.97
CA ALA A 800 19.26 -11.69 3.30
C ALA A 800 17.95 -12.49 3.27
N ARG A 801 16.87 -11.93 3.82
CA ARG A 801 15.53 -12.54 3.73
C ARG A 801 15.04 -12.66 2.29
N GLY A 802 15.21 -11.61 1.48
CA GLY A 802 14.83 -11.64 0.07
C GLY A 802 15.60 -12.70 -0.72
N VAL A 803 16.89 -12.91 -0.43
CA VAL A 803 17.68 -14.00 -1.04
C VAL A 803 17.18 -15.38 -0.61
N PHE A 804 16.79 -15.55 0.64
CA PHE A 804 16.18 -16.81 1.12
C PHE A 804 14.84 -17.10 0.42
N GLU A 805 13.95 -16.12 0.33
CA GLU A 805 12.66 -16.24 -0.36
C GLU A 805 12.86 -16.61 -1.84
N ASP A 806 13.77 -15.91 -2.52
CA ASP A 806 14.22 -16.20 -3.88
C ASP A 806 14.72 -17.65 -4.05
N MET A 807 15.46 -18.18 -3.07
CA MET A 807 15.96 -19.56 -3.10
C MET A 807 14.83 -20.58 -2.98
N VAL A 808 13.85 -20.34 -2.10
CA VAL A 808 12.68 -21.21 -1.93
C VAL A 808 11.84 -21.23 -3.22
N ASP A 809 11.62 -20.07 -3.84
CA ASP A 809 10.88 -19.97 -5.11
C ASP A 809 11.57 -20.75 -6.23
N ARG A 810 12.91 -20.64 -6.35
CA ARG A 810 13.67 -21.37 -7.37
C ARG A 810 13.71 -22.88 -7.10
N GLN A 811 13.77 -23.29 -5.83
CA GLN A 811 13.67 -24.70 -5.46
C GLN A 811 12.30 -25.29 -5.81
N ALA A 812 11.21 -24.56 -5.55
CA ALA A 812 9.85 -24.98 -5.92
C ALA A 812 9.73 -25.19 -7.44
N PHE A 813 10.31 -24.28 -8.24
CA PHE A 813 10.36 -24.43 -9.69
C PHE A 813 11.18 -25.65 -10.14
N ARG A 814 12.33 -25.90 -9.50
CA ARG A 814 13.16 -27.09 -9.75
C ARG A 814 12.41 -28.39 -9.44
N LEU A 815 11.72 -28.46 -8.30
CA LEU A 815 11.00 -29.65 -7.83
C LEU A 815 9.74 -29.92 -8.68
N ALA A 816 9.08 -28.89 -9.18
CA ALA A 816 7.92 -29.04 -10.08
C ALA A 816 8.28 -29.75 -11.40
N ALA A 817 9.56 -29.70 -11.82
CA ALA A 817 10.06 -30.43 -13.00
C ALA A 817 10.39 -31.91 -12.71
N MET A 818 10.34 -32.35 -11.45
CA MET A 818 10.63 -33.73 -11.04
C MET A 818 9.34 -34.55 -10.98
N THR A 819 9.40 -35.80 -11.46
CA THR A 819 8.23 -36.69 -11.53
C THR A 819 7.88 -37.32 -10.18
N ASP A 820 8.87 -37.45 -9.27
CA ASP A 820 8.71 -37.98 -7.91
C ASP A 820 9.91 -37.50 -7.04
N PRO A 821 9.85 -36.27 -6.46
CA PRO A 821 10.93 -35.75 -5.63
C PRO A 821 11.03 -36.51 -4.31
N ALA A 822 12.24 -36.86 -3.88
CA ALA A 822 12.45 -37.50 -2.58
C ALA A 822 12.25 -36.50 -1.44
N GLU A 823 11.96 -36.98 -0.22
CA GLU A 823 11.80 -36.14 0.98
C GLU A 823 13.03 -35.26 1.24
N SER A 824 14.24 -35.75 0.90
CA SER A 824 15.48 -34.98 0.95
C SER A 824 15.56 -33.84 -0.06
N ASP A 825 14.88 -33.93 -1.19
CA ASP A 825 14.89 -32.88 -2.23
C ASP A 825 14.02 -31.68 -1.83
N LEU A 826 13.01 -31.93 -0.98
CA LEU A 826 12.11 -30.91 -0.44
C LEU A 826 12.81 -30.03 0.61
N THR A 827 13.79 -30.58 1.34
CA THR A 827 14.51 -29.86 2.39
C THR A 827 15.86 -29.29 1.93
N LEU A 828 16.40 -29.74 0.79
CA LEU A 828 17.74 -29.36 0.33
C LEU A 828 17.73 -28.20 -0.69
N LEU A 829 18.42 -27.11 -0.35
CA LEU A 829 18.70 -25.98 -1.25
C LEU A 829 20.09 -26.12 -1.88
N LEU A 830 20.19 -25.97 -3.20
CA LEU A 830 21.40 -26.18 -4.00
C LEU A 830 21.94 -24.86 -4.58
N PRO A 831 23.18 -24.81 -5.12
CA PRO A 831 23.75 -23.59 -5.69
C PRO A 831 22.87 -22.94 -6.78
N GLN A 832 22.18 -23.76 -7.58
CA GLN A 832 21.24 -23.30 -8.62
C GLN A 832 19.99 -22.61 -8.07
N ASP A 833 19.62 -22.87 -6.81
CA ASP A 833 18.51 -22.18 -6.15
C ASP A 833 18.94 -20.76 -5.70
N VAL A 834 20.24 -20.54 -5.46
CA VAL A 834 20.80 -19.19 -5.24
C VAL A 834 20.81 -18.39 -6.55
N GLY A 835 21.16 -19.05 -7.65
CA GLY A 835 21.13 -18.53 -9.01
C GLY A 835 22.04 -19.31 -9.95
N ASP A 836 21.68 -19.39 -11.23
CA ASP A 836 22.43 -20.19 -12.22
C ASP A 836 23.86 -19.65 -12.45
N ALA A 837 24.05 -18.34 -12.36
CA ALA A 837 25.36 -17.70 -12.52
C ALA A 837 26.28 -18.01 -11.32
N GLU A 838 25.72 -18.01 -10.11
CA GLU A 838 26.40 -18.34 -8.87
C GLU A 838 26.73 -19.84 -8.84
N ALA A 839 25.80 -20.71 -9.24
CA ALA A 839 26.03 -22.15 -9.38
C ALA A 839 27.17 -22.46 -10.36
N ALA A 840 27.23 -21.75 -11.49
CA ALA A 840 28.31 -21.87 -12.47
C ALA A 840 29.65 -21.37 -11.92
N ALA A 841 29.65 -20.35 -11.04
CA ALA A 841 30.87 -19.81 -10.43
C ALA A 841 31.54 -20.79 -9.46
N VAL A 842 30.78 -21.61 -8.74
CA VAL A 842 31.31 -22.62 -7.80
C VAL A 842 31.48 -24.02 -8.39
N GLY A 843 30.85 -24.33 -9.52
CA GLY A 843 30.84 -25.64 -10.19
C GLY A 843 32.02 -25.95 -11.14
N GLY A 844 33.28 -25.83 -10.70
CA GLY A 844 34.41 -26.66 -11.15
C GLY A 844 35.20 -26.37 -12.45
N GLY A 845 36.45 -25.88 -12.29
CA GLY A 845 37.65 -26.54 -12.84
C GLY A 845 38.29 -26.05 -14.15
N THR A 846 39.20 -25.06 -14.09
CA THR A 846 40.67 -25.22 -14.23
C THR A 846 41.31 -23.82 -14.32
N ALA A 847 42.20 -23.54 -13.38
CA ALA A 847 42.96 -22.31 -13.27
C ALA A 847 44.02 -22.25 -14.37
N GLN A 848 43.69 -21.72 -15.55
CA GLN A 848 44.68 -21.15 -16.48
C GLN A 848 44.13 -20.29 -17.62
N ASP A 849 42.82 -20.22 -17.84
CA ASP A 849 42.21 -19.35 -18.87
C ASP A 849 41.48 -18.12 -18.29
N ALA A 850 41.54 -17.92 -16.97
CA ALA A 850 40.76 -16.92 -16.22
C ALA A 850 41.42 -15.52 -16.13
N GLU A 851 42.44 -15.22 -16.94
CA GLU A 851 42.89 -13.82 -17.10
C GLU A 851 42.15 -13.09 -18.24
N ASP A 852 41.45 -13.80 -19.16
CA ASP A 852 40.80 -13.15 -20.31
C ASP A 852 39.26 -12.97 -20.18
N ALA A 853 38.60 -13.60 -19.21
CA ALA A 853 37.13 -13.48 -19.05
C ALA A 853 36.68 -12.31 -18.15
N SER A 854 37.62 -11.53 -17.63
CA SER A 854 37.39 -10.29 -16.86
C SER A 854 37.85 -9.04 -17.62
N ASP A 855 38.08 -9.11 -18.93
CA ASP A 855 38.50 -7.95 -19.72
C ASP A 855 37.26 -7.16 -20.21
N PRO A 856 37.00 -5.93 -19.70
CA PRO A 856 35.92 -5.10 -20.20
C PRO A 856 36.02 -4.77 -21.69
N MET A 857 37.22 -4.87 -22.28
CA MET A 857 37.43 -4.73 -23.73
C MET A 857 36.90 -5.94 -24.50
N ALA A 858 37.04 -7.15 -23.97
CA ALA A 858 36.46 -8.35 -24.56
C ALA A 858 34.93 -8.28 -24.53
N GLU A 859 34.33 -7.83 -23.42
CA GLU A 859 32.88 -7.60 -23.31
C GLU A 859 32.39 -6.55 -24.32
N LEU A 860 33.08 -5.41 -24.44
CA LEU A 860 32.76 -4.39 -25.45
C LEU A 860 32.83 -4.97 -26.87
N THR A 861 33.84 -5.79 -27.15
CA THR A 861 34.03 -6.44 -28.45
C THR A 861 32.91 -7.43 -28.76
N ALA A 862 32.40 -8.14 -27.74
CA ALA A 862 31.32 -9.12 -27.84
C ALA A 862 29.91 -8.52 -28.04
N MET A 863 29.73 -7.22 -27.76
CA MET A 863 28.46 -6.53 -28.05
C MET A 863 28.15 -6.59 -29.55
N VAL A 864 26.88 -6.77 -29.90
CA VAL A 864 26.44 -6.80 -31.31
C VAL A 864 26.61 -5.40 -31.92
N GLY A 865 27.22 -5.30 -33.10
CA GLY A 865 27.43 -4.04 -33.82
C GLY A 865 28.45 -3.07 -33.21
N LEU A 866 28.16 -1.76 -33.30
CA LEU A 866 28.94 -0.67 -32.70
C LEU A 866 30.41 -0.58 -33.17
N ALA A 867 30.69 -0.92 -34.42
CA ALA A 867 32.07 -0.97 -34.96
C ALA A 867 32.83 0.37 -34.88
N ALA A 868 32.15 1.51 -35.00
CA ALA A 868 32.75 2.83 -34.82
C ALA A 868 33.12 3.09 -33.35
N VAL A 869 32.20 2.80 -32.42
CA VAL A 869 32.40 2.96 -30.97
C VAL A 869 33.53 2.07 -30.47
N LYS A 870 33.58 0.80 -30.90
CA LYS A 870 34.64 -0.14 -30.53
C LYS A 870 36.03 0.36 -30.92
N ARG A 871 36.16 0.93 -32.14
CA ARG A 871 37.41 1.52 -32.60
C ARG A 871 37.82 2.73 -31.76
N GLU A 872 36.90 3.66 -31.51
CA GLU A 872 37.25 4.87 -30.75
C GLU A 872 37.58 4.55 -29.30
N VAL A 873 36.86 3.64 -28.66
CA VAL A 873 37.21 3.21 -27.30
C VAL A 873 38.58 2.53 -27.30
N ALA A 874 38.88 1.63 -28.25
CA ALA A 874 40.19 0.97 -28.35
C ALA A 874 41.36 1.96 -28.56
N ASP A 875 41.16 3.00 -29.38
CA ASP A 875 42.15 4.06 -29.59
C ASP A 875 42.37 4.88 -28.32
N LEU A 876 41.31 5.18 -27.57
CA LEU A 876 41.38 5.86 -26.27
C LEU A 876 42.15 5.03 -25.24
N VAL A 877 41.89 3.73 -25.16
CA VAL A 877 42.61 2.78 -24.30
C VAL A 877 44.10 2.76 -24.64
N SER A 878 44.41 2.67 -25.92
CA SER A 878 45.79 2.64 -26.41
C SER A 878 46.53 3.93 -26.04
N LEU A 879 45.86 5.07 -26.15
CA LEU A 879 46.41 6.37 -25.80
C LEU A 879 46.64 6.52 -24.28
N LEU A 880 45.69 6.08 -23.44
CA LEU A 880 45.82 6.12 -21.98
C LEU A 880 46.92 5.17 -21.47
N THR A 881 46.99 3.97 -22.03
CA THR A 881 48.02 2.98 -21.70
C THR A 881 49.41 3.51 -22.04
N ASN A 882 49.59 4.10 -23.24
CA ASN A 882 50.85 4.73 -23.63
C ASN A 882 51.22 5.92 -22.73
N ALA A 883 50.25 6.76 -22.34
CA ALA A 883 50.49 7.88 -21.43
C ALA A 883 50.99 7.40 -20.06
N ARG A 884 50.39 6.33 -19.51
CA ARG A 884 50.83 5.72 -18.24
C ARG A 884 52.22 5.12 -18.34
N GLN A 885 52.53 4.39 -19.40
CA GLN A 885 53.88 3.83 -19.62
C GLN A 885 54.94 4.92 -19.67
N ARG A 886 54.64 6.08 -20.28
CA ARG A 886 55.54 7.25 -20.28
C ARG A 886 55.74 7.82 -18.87
N ILE A 887 54.67 7.98 -18.08
CA ILE A 887 54.75 8.46 -16.69
C ILE A 887 55.58 7.49 -15.84
N ALA A 888 55.32 6.18 -15.95
CA ALA A 888 56.06 5.15 -15.24
C ALA A 888 57.56 5.13 -15.62
N ALA A 889 57.88 5.45 -16.88
CA ALA A 889 59.24 5.62 -17.37
C ALA A 889 59.86 7.01 -17.04
N GLY A 890 59.16 7.87 -16.30
CA GLY A 890 59.61 9.22 -15.95
C GLY A 890 59.67 10.22 -17.11
N LEU A 891 59.07 9.88 -18.26
CA LEU A 891 58.98 10.73 -19.43
C LEU A 891 57.76 11.67 -19.33
N PRO A 892 57.85 12.92 -19.85
CA PRO A 892 56.69 13.81 -19.88
C PRO A 892 55.59 13.20 -20.77
N ALA A 893 54.43 12.96 -20.19
CA ALA A 893 53.23 12.56 -20.90
C ALA A 893 52.38 13.79 -21.24
N PRO A 894 51.80 13.87 -22.45
CA PRO A 894 50.87 14.93 -22.81
C PRO A 894 49.65 14.89 -21.88
N ARG A 895 49.23 16.06 -21.37
CA ARG A 895 48.00 16.21 -20.59
C ARG A 895 46.82 16.21 -21.54
N ILE A 896 45.99 15.18 -21.47
CA ILE A 896 44.83 14.99 -22.35
C ILE A 896 43.57 15.01 -21.48
N SER A 897 42.50 15.67 -21.95
CA SER A 897 41.21 15.57 -21.28
C SER A 897 40.63 14.18 -21.45
N ASN A 898 40.11 13.61 -20.35
CA ASN A 898 39.51 12.29 -20.34
C ASN A 898 37.98 12.34 -20.51
N HIS A 899 37.39 13.53 -20.61
CA HIS A 899 35.95 13.72 -20.76
C HIS A 899 35.48 13.43 -22.19
N LEU A 900 34.31 12.78 -22.33
CA LEU A 900 33.81 12.28 -23.62
C LEU A 900 32.41 12.80 -23.94
N VAL A 901 32.11 12.88 -25.24
CA VAL A 901 30.77 13.16 -25.77
C VAL A 901 30.24 11.92 -26.47
N PHE A 902 29.11 11.39 -26.02
CA PHE A 902 28.42 10.27 -26.66
C PHE A 902 27.25 10.79 -27.48
N SER A 903 27.39 10.79 -28.81
CA SER A 903 26.38 11.31 -29.73
C SER A 903 25.73 10.18 -30.52
N GLY A 904 24.40 10.14 -30.59
CA GLY A 904 23.72 9.24 -31.50
C GLY A 904 22.25 8.96 -31.15
N PRO A 905 21.52 8.24 -32.01
CA PRO A 905 20.09 7.94 -31.85
C PRO A 905 19.77 7.19 -30.55
N PRO A 906 18.51 7.21 -30.08
CA PRO A 906 18.13 6.58 -28.82
C PRO A 906 18.17 5.06 -28.94
N GLY A 907 18.45 4.36 -27.84
CA GLY A 907 18.46 2.89 -27.82
C GLY A 907 19.66 2.23 -28.52
N THR A 908 20.74 2.97 -28.76
CA THR A 908 22.01 2.49 -29.39
C THR A 908 23.06 1.99 -28.39
N GLY A 909 22.75 1.97 -27.08
CA GLY A 909 23.64 1.40 -26.06
C GLY A 909 24.64 2.37 -25.41
N LYS A 910 24.42 3.69 -25.50
CA LYS A 910 25.28 4.74 -24.91
C LYS A 910 25.60 4.51 -23.42
N THR A 911 24.58 4.32 -22.59
CA THR A 911 24.75 4.05 -21.15
C THR A 911 25.49 2.73 -20.90
N THR A 912 25.19 1.68 -21.68
CA THR A 912 25.86 0.38 -21.56
C THR A 912 27.37 0.50 -21.85
N VAL A 913 27.74 1.21 -22.91
CA VAL A 913 29.15 1.45 -23.25
C VAL A 913 29.83 2.34 -22.21
N ALA A 914 29.13 3.33 -21.63
CA ALA A 914 29.69 4.17 -20.57
C ALA A 914 30.06 3.35 -19.33
N ARG A 915 29.26 2.35 -18.99
CA ARG A 915 29.52 1.43 -17.87
C ARG A 915 30.75 0.55 -18.12
N LEU A 916 30.86 -0.01 -19.33
CA LEU A 916 32.05 -0.77 -19.73
C LEU A 916 33.31 0.11 -19.74
N TYR A 917 33.17 1.37 -20.18
CA TYR A 917 34.28 2.32 -20.17
C TYR A 917 34.75 2.66 -18.75
N ALA A 918 33.85 2.79 -17.78
CA ALA A 918 34.20 2.99 -16.36
C ALA A 918 35.03 1.83 -15.80
N ARG A 919 34.59 0.59 -16.03
CA ARG A 919 35.33 -0.64 -15.67
C ARG A 919 36.70 -0.71 -16.33
N LEU A 920 36.78 -0.29 -17.59
CA LEU A 920 38.03 -0.27 -18.33
C LEU A 920 39.02 0.79 -17.80
N LEU A 921 38.54 1.99 -17.44
CA LEU A 921 39.41 3.00 -16.83
C LEU A 921 39.92 2.56 -15.46
N HIS A 922 39.11 1.82 -14.70
CA HIS A 922 39.51 1.23 -13.44
C HIS A 922 40.57 0.14 -13.61
N SER A 923 40.37 -0.80 -14.54
CA SER A 923 41.32 -1.89 -14.80
C SER A 923 42.68 -1.37 -15.28
N LEU A 924 42.69 -0.28 -16.06
CA LEU A 924 43.91 0.42 -16.46
C LEU A 924 44.53 1.28 -15.34
N GLY A 925 43.88 1.36 -14.18
CA GLY A 925 44.28 2.15 -13.02
C GLY A 925 44.23 3.66 -13.26
N VAL A 926 43.48 4.11 -14.27
CA VAL A 926 43.26 5.54 -14.57
C VAL A 926 42.32 6.14 -13.55
N LEU A 927 41.30 5.39 -13.13
CA LEU A 927 40.37 5.77 -12.07
C LEU A 927 40.42 4.75 -10.91
N PRO A 928 40.25 5.19 -9.66
CA PRO A 928 40.29 4.31 -8.50
C PRO A 928 39.04 3.43 -8.34
N ARG A 929 37.94 3.71 -9.05
CA ARG A 929 36.68 2.94 -9.02
C ARG A 929 36.16 2.71 -10.43
N ASP A 930 35.40 1.63 -10.62
CA ASP A 930 34.66 1.30 -11.84
C ASP A 930 33.22 1.82 -11.85
N SER A 931 32.87 2.67 -10.87
CA SER A 931 31.51 3.19 -10.68
C SER A 931 31.08 4.14 -11.79
N LEU A 932 29.87 3.93 -12.32
CA LEU A 932 29.16 4.84 -13.23
C LEU A 932 27.98 5.47 -12.49
N VAL A 933 27.96 6.80 -12.38
CA VAL A 933 26.81 7.56 -11.87
C VAL A 933 26.07 8.18 -13.06
N GLU A 934 24.82 7.76 -13.29
CA GLU A 934 23.98 8.24 -14.39
C GLU A 934 22.98 9.27 -13.89
N VAL A 935 22.91 10.42 -14.56
CA VAL A 935 22.04 11.55 -14.19
C VAL A 935 21.44 12.23 -15.41
N ALA A 936 20.31 12.91 -15.22
CA ALA A 936 19.65 13.75 -16.21
C ALA A 936 19.51 15.20 -15.69
N ARG A 937 18.91 16.08 -16.51
CA ARG A 937 18.69 17.50 -16.14
C ARG A 937 17.96 17.67 -14.80
N ALA A 938 16.98 16.81 -14.49
CA ALA A 938 16.18 16.92 -13.27
C ALA A 938 17.01 16.72 -11.98
N ASP A 939 18.14 16.01 -12.09
CA ASP A 939 19.03 15.69 -10.99
C ASP A 939 20.01 16.84 -10.73
N LEU A 940 20.44 17.51 -11.81
CA LEU A 940 21.42 18.59 -11.75
C LEU A 940 20.78 19.96 -11.45
N VAL A 941 19.57 20.23 -11.94
CA VAL A 941 18.93 21.55 -11.86
C VAL A 941 17.92 21.63 -10.71
N GLY A 942 18.03 22.64 -9.85
CA GLY A 942 17.11 22.88 -8.73
C GLY A 942 15.84 23.65 -9.13
N GLN A 943 14.79 23.57 -8.31
CA GLN A 943 13.53 24.32 -8.48
C GLN A 943 13.60 25.76 -7.96
N TYR A 944 14.66 26.11 -7.21
CA TYR A 944 14.85 27.41 -6.55
C TYR A 944 16.25 27.97 -6.83
N VAL A 945 16.38 29.30 -6.80
CA VAL A 945 17.64 30.04 -7.06
C VAL A 945 18.73 29.64 -6.06
N GLY A 946 19.92 29.25 -6.54
CA GLY A 946 21.08 28.87 -5.73
C GLY A 946 21.17 27.39 -5.34
N HIS A 947 20.11 26.60 -5.60
CA HIS A 947 20.12 25.16 -5.30
C HIS A 947 20.78 24.31 -6.41
N THR A 948 20.83 24.85 -7.64
CA THR A 948 21.36 24.16 -8.81
C THR A 948 22.87 23.90 -8.71
N ALA A 949 23.66 24.90 -8.28
CA ALA A 949 25.09 24.72 -8.07
C ALA A 949 25.39 23.64 -7.00
N GLN A 950 24.62 23.62 -5.91
CA GLN A 950 24.79 22.63 -4.86
C GLN A 950 24.45 21.22 -5.34
N ARG A 951 23.28 21.02 -5.96
CA ARG A 951 22.89 19.70 -6.52
C ARG A 951 23.88 19.19 -7.57
N THR A 952 24.33 20.06 -8.47
CA THR A 952 25.35 19.71 -9.47
C THR A 952 26.65 19.26 -8.78
N LYS A 953 27.04 19.94 -7.70
CA LYS A 953 28.23 19.59 -6.93
C LYS A 953 28.07 18.26 -6.20
N ASP A 954 26.94 18.01 -5.55
CA ASP A 954 26.70 16.77 -4.81
C ASP A 954 26.69 15.56 -5.75
N VAL A 955 26.02 15.68 -6.90
CA VAL A 955 26.05 14.69 -7.96
C VAL A 955 27.48 14.46 -8.46
N PHE A 956 28.24 15.52 -8.74
CA PHE A 956 29.62 15.39 -9.18
C PHE A 956 30.52 14.73 -8.13
N THR A 957 30.36 15.09 -6.86
CA THR A 957 31.11 14.53 -5.73
C THR A 957 30.80 13.05 -5.54
N SER A 958 29.54 12.63 -5.71
CA SER A 958 29.16 11.21 -5.64
C SER A 958 29.85 10.36 -6.71
N ALA A 959 30.21 10.96 -7.85
CA ALA A 959 30.88 10.31 -8.96
C ALA A 959 32.42 10.40 -8.92
N LEU A 960 33.00 11.06 -7.90
CA LEU A 960 34.45 11.18 -7.76
C LEU A 960 35.11 9.81 -7.63
N GLY A 961 36.22 9.64 -8.35
CA GLY A 961 36.93 8.38 -8.48
C GLY A 961 36.35 7.44 -9.54
N GLY A 962 35.27 7.82 -10.23
CA GLY A 962 34.60 7.03 -11.26
C GLY A 962 34.17 7.87 -12.47
N VAL A 963 33.09 7.46 -13.13
CA VAL A 963 32.53 8.12 -14.32
C VAL A 963 31.18 8.76 -14.01
N LEU A 964 31.03 10.05 -14.31
CA LEU A 964 29.74 10.77 -14.27
C LEU A 964 29.14 10.80 -15.68
N PHE A 965 28.02 10.14 -15.89
CA PHE A 965 27.30 10.11 -17.17
C PHE A 965 26.05 10.98 -17.11
N ILE A 966 26.00 12.00 -17.97
CA ILE A 966 24.87 12.94 -18.05
C ILE A 966 24.09 12.65 -19.34
N ASP A 967 22.91 12.06 -19.20
CA ASP A 967 22.03 11.76 -20.33
C ASP A 967 21.20 12.99 -20.75
N GLU A 968 20.93 13.08 -22.06
CA GLU A 968 20.31 14.22 -22.73
C GLU A 968 20.88 15.58 -22.29
N ALA A 969 22.21 15.70 -22.21
CA ALA A 969 22.91 16.85 -21.65
C ALA A 969 22.55 18.19 -22.34
N TYR A 970 22.19 18.15 -23.63
CA TYR A 970 21.72 19.33 -24.38
C TYR A 970 20.49 19.99 -23.76
N THR A 971 19.70 19.27 -22.98
CA THR A 971 18.55 19.82 -22.26
C THR A 971 18.97 20.84 -21.21
N LEU A 972 20.23 20.84 -20.74
CA LEU A 972 20.75 21.85 -19.80
C LEU A 972 20.77 23.25 -20.42
N THR A 973 20.89 23.36 -21.75
CA THR A 973 20.88 24.63 -22.50
C THR A 973 19.84 24.64 -23.63
N PRO A 974 18.52 24.68 -23.33
CA PRO A 974 17.47 24.69 -24.35
C PRO A 974 17.40 26.02 -25.11
N GLU A 975 17.13 25.98 -26.42
CA GLU A 975 17.01 27.17 -27.28
C GLU A 975 15.91 28.14 -26.83
N GLY A 976 16.18 29.45 -26.94
CA GLY A 976 15.20 30.51 -26.70
C GLY A 976 14.82 30.76 -25.24
N SER A 977 15.34 29.96 -24.30
CA SER A 977 15.11 30.14 -22.86
C SER A 977 16.30 30.83 -22.20
N SER A 978 16.08 31.98 -21.56
CA SER A 978 17.04 32.59 -20.63
C SER A 978 16.94 31.90 -19.26
N ASN A 979 17.03 30.57 -19.23
CA ASN A 979 16.96 29.81 -17.98
C ASN A 979 18.34 29.82 -17.30
N ASP A 980 18.54 30.79 -16.39
CA ASP A 980 19.79 30.95 -15.62
C ASP A 980 20.21 29.66 -14.90
N PHE A 981 19.26 28.85 -14.42
CA PHE A 981 19.56 27.62 -13.67
C PHE A 981 20.27 26.54 -14.48
N GLY A 982 19.92 26.36 -15.77
CA GLY A 982 20.59 25.37 -16.61
C GLY A 982 22.04 25.76 -16.91
N ARG A 983 22.28 27.06 -17.10
CA ARG A 983 23.63 27.61 -17.27
C ARG A 983 24.44 27.53 -15.97
N GLU A 984 23.82 27.80 -14.83
CA GLU A 984 24.44 27.67 -13.51
C GLU A 984 24.94 26.23 -13.24
N ALA A 985 24.17 25.21 -13.66
CA ALA A 985 24.62 23.82 -13.60
C ALA A 985 25.85 23.57 -14.49
N VAL A 986 25.82 24.04 -15.74
CA VAL A 986 26.94 23.90 -16.68
C VAL A 986 28.20 24.60 -16.16
N ASP A 987 28.09 25.83 -15.66
CA ASP A 987 29.22 26.59 -15.14
C ASP A 987 29.83 25.94 -13.89
N THR A 988 28.97 25.41 -13.01
CA THR A 988 29.41 24.66 -11.83
C THR A 988 30.12 23.37 -12.23
N LEU A 989 29.56 22.62 -13.18
CA LEU A 989 30.16 21.39 -13.71
C LEU A 989 31.53 21.67 -14.34
N LEU A 990 31.65 22.71 -15.18
CA LEU A 990 32.91 23.09 -15.83
C LEU A 990 34.01 23.45 -14.84
N LYS A 991 33.63 24.10 -13.73
CA LYS A 991 34.55 24.43 -12.63
C LYS A 991 35.04 23.15 -11.94
N LEU A 992 34.13 22.27 -11.54
CA LEU A 992 34.47 21.03 -10.84
C LEU A 992 35.29 20.08 -11.72
N MET A 993 35.00 20.02 -13.02
CA MET A 993 35.80 19.28 -14.01
C MET A 993 37.24 19.80 -14.12
N GLU A 994 37.46 21.10 -13.93
CA GLU A 994 38.83 21.66 -13.91
C GLU A 994 39.53 21.31 -12.61
N ASP A 995 38.85 21.46 -11.47
CA ASP A 995 39.39 21.23 -10.14
C ASP A 995 39.74 19.75 -9.89
N HIS A 996 38.99 18.81 -10.48
CA HIS A 996 39.12 17.36 -10.29
C HIS A 996 39.48 16.57 -11.56
N ARG A 997 40.22 17.20 -12.50
CA ARG A 997 40.50 16.65 -13.85
C ARG A 997 41.02 15.21 -13.90
N ASP A 998 41.87 14.83 -12.95
CA ASP A 998 42.54 13.52 -12.92
C ASP A 998 41.81 12.50 -12.02
N GLU A 999 40.72 12.92 -11.36
CA GLU A 999 40.00 12.12 -10.35
C GLU A 999 38.64 11.63 -10.85
N ILE A 1000 38.14 12.15 -11.97
CA ILE A 1000 36.82 11.80 -12.51
C ILE A 1000 36.77 11.94 -14.02
N VAL A 1001 35.95 11.12 -14.66
CA VAL A 1001 35.62 11.26 -16.08
C VAL A 1001 34.15 11.60 -16.24
N VAL A 1002 33.85 12.79 -16.77
CA VAL A 1002 32.50 13.17 -17.20
C VAL A 1002 32.24 12.74 -18.65
N VAL A 1003 31.11 12.06 -18.88
CA VAL A 1003 30.59 11.69 -20.18
C VAL A 1003 29.23 12.36 -20.37
N VAL A 1004 29.08 13.15 -21.44
CA VAL A 1004 27.80 13.79 -21.79
C VAL A 1004 27.18 13.10 -23.01
N ALA A 1005 25.90 12.76 -22.93
CA ALA A 1005 25.21 12.01 -23.97
C ALA A 1005 23.98 12.73 -24.54
N GLY A 1006 23.68 12.46 -25.81
CA GLY A 1006 22.48 12.98 -26.47
C GLY A 1006 22.45 12.76 -27.98
N TYR A 1007 21.50 13.39 -28.65
CA TYR A 1007 21.38 13.35 -30.11
C TYR A 1007 22.48 14.16 -30.78
N THR A 1008 22.94 13.73 -31.95
CA THR A 1008 24.14 14.28 -32.61
C THR A 1008 24.04 15.79 -32.90
N GLU A 1009 22.93 16.26 -33.46
CA GLU A 1009 22.75 17.69 -33.80
C GLU A 1009 22.60 18.56 -32.53
N GLU A 1010 21.88 18.06 -31.54
CA GLU A 1010 21.62 18.70 -30.25
C GLU A 1010 22.88 18.81 -29.40
N MET A 1011 23.72 17.77 -29.39
CA MET A 1011 24.99 17.76 -28.67
C MET A 1011 26.00 18.72 -29.29
N GLN A 1012 26.01 18.86 -30.63
CA GLN A 1012 26.84 19.88 -31.27
C GLN A 1012 26.42 21.28 -30.79
N ARG A 1013 25.11 21.58 -30.77
CA ARG A 1013 24.59 22.84 -30.25
C ARG A 1013 24.91 23.07 -28.77
N PHE A 1014 24.81 22.03 -27.94
CA PHE A 1014 25.17 22.09 -26.53
C PHE A 1014 26.63 22.49 -26.32
N LEU A 1015 27.54 21.89 -27.07
CA LEU A 1015 28.98 22.21 -26.97
C LEU A 1015 29.29 23.61 -27.49
N ASP A 1016 28.61 24.06 -28.54
CA ASP A 1016 28.76 25.41 -29.09
C ASP A 1016 28.17 26.50 -28.17
N SER A 1017 27.35 26.11 -27.18
CA SER A 1017 26.70 27.05 -26.25
C SER A 1017 27.67 27.70 -25.25
N ASN A 1018 28.80 27.05 -24.95
CA ASN A 1018 29.81 27.57 -24.02
C ASN A 1018 31.20 27.11 -24.46
N PRO A 1019 32.15 28.02 -24.78
CA PRO A 1019 33.53 27.67 -25.15
C PRO A 1019 34.26 26.79 -24.12
N GLY A 1020 33.86 26.85 -22.85
CA GLY A 1020 34.36 25.98 -21.77
C GLY A 1020 34.04 24.50 -21.99
N LEU A 1021 32.88 24.19 -22.60
CA LEU A 1021 32.50 22.82 -22.95
C LEU A 1021 33.34 22.29 -24.11
N THR A 1022 33.47 23.06 -25.20
CA THR A 1022 34.27 22.66 -26.37
C THR A 1022 35.73 22.38 -26.01
N SER A 1023 36.29 23.14 -25.07
CA SER A 1023 37.69 22.98 -24.65
C SER A 1023 37.92 21.76 -23.73
N ARG A 1024 36.93 21.35 -22.93
CA ARG A 1024 37.04 20.22 -21.99
C ARG A 1024 36.55 18.90 -22.58
N PHE A 1025 35.59 18.93 -23.49
CA PHE A 1025 35.05 17.79 -24.21
C PHE A 1025 35.61 17.72 -25.64
N SER A 1026 36.84 17.23 -25.77
CA SER A 1026 37.56 17.21 -27.05
C SER A 1026 37.45 15.89 -27.84
N LYS A 1027 36.76 14.88 -27.28
CA LYS A 1027 36.67 13.52 -27.81
C LYS A 1027 35.21 13.10 -27.96
N PHE A 1028 34.89 12.55 -29.13
CA PHE A 1028 33.53 12.23 -29.54
C PHE A 1028 33.42 10.75 -29.90
N VAL A 1029 32.37 10.11 -29.39
CA VAL A 1029 32.04 8.72 -29.68
C VAL A 1029 30.64 8.71 -30.32
N THR A 1030 30.60 8.42 -31.61
CA THR A 1030 29.36 8.42 -32.40
C THR A 1030 28.72 7.03 -32.41
N PHE A 1031 27.46 6.96 -32.01
CA PHE A 1031 26.62 5.76 -32.02
C PHE A 1031 25.70 5.79 -33.23
N GLU A 1032 25.80 4.78 -34.09
CA GLU A 1032 24.98 4.62 -35.29
C GLU A 1032 23.77 3.71 -35.01
N ASP A 1033 22.73 3.81 -35.85
CA ASP A 1033 21.58 2.88 -35.78
C ASP A 1033 22.02 1.45 -36.08
N TYR A 1034 21.50 0.47 -35.32
CA TYR A 1034 21.77 -0.94 -35.58
C TYR A 1034 21.22 -1.36 -36.94
N SER A 1035 22.03 -2.03 -37.75
CA SER A 1035 21.61 -2.65 -39.02
C SER A 1035 20.50 -3.69 -38.80
N THR A 1036 19.79 -4.05 -39.87
CA THR A 1036 18.69 -5.02 -39.81
C THR A 1036 19.17 -6.35 -39.23
N ASP A 1037 20.33 -6.83 -39.66
CA ASP A 1037 20.92 -8.08 -39.16
C ASP A 1037 21.35 -7.98 -37.69
N GLU A 1038 21.85 -6.83 -37.25
CA GLU A 1038 22.19 -6.59 -35.84
C GLU A 1038 20.94 -6.59 -34.95
N LEU A 1039 19.84 -5.97 -35.39
CA LEU A 1039 18.58 -5.97 -34.64
C LEU A 1039 17.95 -7.36 -34.57
N VAL A 1040 17.97 -8.12 -35.67
CA VAL A 1040 17.52 -9.52 -35.68
C VAL A 1040 18.36 -10.34 -34.70
N THR A 1041 19.67 -10.14 -34.69
CA THR A 1041 20.58 -10.82 -33.74
C THR A 1041 20.25 -10.46 -32.29
N ILE A 1042 19.93 -9.19 -32.00
CA ILE A 1042 19.53 -8.74 -30.66
C ILE A 1042 18.22 -9.41 -30.22
N VAL A 1043 17.20 -9.44 -31.09
CA VAL A 1043 15.92 -10.10 -30.79
C VAL A 1043 16.11 -11.59 -30.54
N SER A 1044 16.88 -12.28 -31.39
CA SER A 1044 17.13 -13.72 -31.23
C SER A 1044 17.90 -14.05 -29.94
N ARG A 1045 18.89 -13.22 -29.56
CA ARG A 1045 19.61 -13.40 -28.28
C ARG A 1045 18.69 -13.17 -27.08
N HIS A 1046 17.83 -12.15 -27.12
CA HIS A 1046 16.87 -11.93 -26.03
C HIS A 1046 15.81 -13.04 -25.96
N ALA A 1047 15.31 -13.52 -27.10
CA ALA A 1047 14.37 -14.65 -27.13
C ALA A 1047 14.97 -15.89 -26.46
N ALA A 1048 16.21 -16.26 -26.82
CA ALA A 1048 16.91 -17.39 -26.21
C ALA A 1048 17.12 -17.23 -24.70
N ALA A 1049 17.50 -16.02 -24.25
CA ALA A 1049 17.65 -15.72 -22.82
C ALA A 1049 16.31 -15.78 -22.05
N SER A 1050 15.19 -15.55 -22.73
CA SER A 1050 13.84 -15.67 -22.17
C SER A 1050 13.23 -17.07 -22.36
N GLY A 1051 14.01 -18.06 -22.79
CA GLY A 1051 13.56 -19.45 -22.97
C GLY A 1051 12.77 -19.71 -24.26
N TYR A 1052 12.82 -18.80 -25.23
CA TYR A 1052 12.15 -18.94 -26.52
C TYR A 1052 13.13 -19.28 -27.65
N GLU A 1053 12.68 -20.12 -28.57
CA GLU A 1053 13.37 -20.47 -29.80
C GLU A 1053 12.70 -19.81 -31.00
N CYS A 1054 13.49 -19.08 -31.79
CA CYS A 1054 13.07 -18.55 -33.08
C CYS A 1054 13.48 -19.54 -34.18
N ALA A 1055 12.53 -20.28 -34.76
CA ALA A 1055 12.80 -21.13 -35.91
C ALA A 1055 13.33 -20.30 -37.10
N ASP A 1056 14.07 -20.93 -38.03
CA ASP A 1056 14.69 -20.24 -39.18
C ASP A 1056 13.68 -19.40 -39.98
N ALA A 1057 12.47 -19.91 -40.19
CA ALA A 1057 11.39 -19.19 -40.88
C ALA A 1057 10.95 -17.92 -40.11
N THR A 1058 10.99 -17.94 -38.78
CA THR A 1058 10.67 -16.80 -37.92
C THR A 1058 11.78 -15.74 -37.99
N VAL A 1059 13.04 -16.17 -38.04
CA VAL A 1059 14.20 -15.26 -38.20
C VAL A 1059 14.16 -14.56 -39.56
N GLU A 1060 13.82 -15.27 -40.65
CA GLU A 1060 13.64 -14.67 -41.97
C GLU A 1060 12.47 -13.66 -42.01
N ALA A 1061 11.33 -14.01 -41.40
CA ALA A 1061 10.18 -13.13 -41.31
C ALA A 1061 10.48 -11.88 -40.46
N LEU A 1062 11.21 -12.05 -39.36
CA LEU A 1062 11.66 -10.96 -38.49
C LEU A 1062 12.61 -10.01 -39.24
N ARG A 1063 13.56 -10.55 -40.01
CA ARG A 1063 14.44 -9.74 -40.87
C ARG A 1063 13.63 -8.90 -41.86
N ALA A 1064 12.67 -9.51 -42.56
CA ALA A 1064 11.80 -8.80 -43.50
C ALA A 1064 10.86 -7.79 -42.82
N HIS A 1065 10.53 -7.99 -41.54
CA HIS A 1065 9.76 -7.05 -40.75
C HIS A 1065 10.61 -5.82 -40.38
N VAL A 1066 11.79 -6.05 -39.81
CA VAL A 1066 12.70 -4.97 -39.39
C VAL A 1066 13.21 -4.15 -40.57
N ASP A 1067 13.51 -4.79 -41.71
CA ASP A 1067 13.99 -4.09 -42.91
C ASP A 1067 12.97 -3.09 -43.48
N ALA A 1068 11.68 -3.35 -43.24
CA ALA A 1068 10.60 -2.49 -43.70
C ALA A 1068 10.34 -1.27 -42.80
N ILE A 1069 10.98 -1.19 -41.63
CA ILE A 1069 10.77 -0.09 -40.67
C ILE A 1069 11.64 1.12 -41.08
N PRO A 1070 11.05 2.32 -41.30
CA PRO A 1070 11.81 3.52 -41.60
C PRO A 1070 12.78 3.88 -40.47
N ARG A 1071 14.04 4.14 -40.82
CA ARG A 1071 15.09 4.60 -39.89
C ARG A 1071 15.09 6.12 -39.77
N ASP A 1072 14.00 6.66 -39.22
CA ASP A 1072 13.87 8.09 -38.95
C ASP A 1072 14.26 8.45 -37.49
N ARG A 1073 14.13 9.72 -37.09
CA ARG A 1073 14.50 10.19 -35.73
C ARG A 1073 13.76 9.48 -34.59
N SER A 1074 12.65 8.80 -34.87
CA SER A 1074 11.87 8.04 -33.89
C SER A 1074 12.26 6.56 -33.78
N PHE A 1075 13.25 6.12 -34.56
CA PHE A 1075 13.69 4.73 -34.58
C PHE A 1075 14.33 4.31 -33.24
N GLY A 1076 13.72 3.32 -32.59
CA GLY A 1076 14.03 2.94 -31.21
C GLY A 1076 15.21 1.97 -31.01
N ASN A 1077 15.87 1.49 -32.08
CA ASN A 1077 17.03 0.59 -32.01
C ASN A 1077 16.81 -0.63 -31.07
N ALA A 1078 17.67 -0.85 -30.06
CA ALA A 1078 17.53 -1.98 -29.15
C ALA A 1078 16.22 -1.93 -28.32
N ARG A 1079 15.62 -0.75 -28.14
CA ARG A 1079 14.28 -0.62 -27.53
C ARG A 1079 13.20 -1.20 -28.45
N LEU A 1080 13.31 -0.93 -29.76
CA LEU A 1080 12.43 -1.54 -30.77
C LEU A 1080 12.60 -3.07 -30.78
N ALA A 1081 13.82 -3.58 -30.68
CA ALA A 1081 14.07 -5.03 -30.60
C ALA A 1081 13.37 -5.68 -29.38
N ARG A 1082 13.43 -5.05 -28.19
CA ARG A 1082 12.70 -5.53 -27.00
C ARG A 1082 11.17 -5.50 -27.20
N GLN A 1083 10.64 -4.38 -27.71
CA GLN A 1083 9.21 -4.23 -27.98
C GLN A 1083 8.68 -5.25 -29.01
N LEU A 1084 9.48 -5.55 -30.04
CA LEU A 1084 9.14 -6.58 -31.01
C LEU A 1084 9.05 -7.96 -30.36
N LEU A 1085 10.01 -8.33 -29.50
CA LEU A 1085 9.97 -9.59 -28.76
C LEU A 1085 8.76 -9.70 -27.82
N GLU A 1086 8.49 -8.65 -27.02
CA GLU A 1086 7.32 -8.58 -26.14
C GLU A 1086 6.01 -8.77 -26.92
N THR A 1087 5.93 -8.16 -28.10
CA THR A 1087 4.76 -8.30 -28.97
C THR A 1087 4.65 -9.71 -29.52
N MET A 1088 5.76 -10.34 -29.91
CA MET A 1088 5.79 -11.74 -30.36
C MET A 1088 5.34 -12.70 -29.26
N MET A 1089 5.82 -12.52 -28.01
CA MET A 1089 5.39 -13.31 -26.85
C MET A 1089 3.88 -13.14 -26.58
N THR A 1090 3.37 -11.92 -26.68
CA THR A 1090 1.94 -11.63 -26.49
C THR A 1090 1.07 -12.29 -27.56
N SER A 1091 1.53 -12.29 -28.82
CA SER A 1091 0.84 -12.96 -29.93
C SER A 1091 0.86 -14.47 -29.77
N GLN A 1092 1.99 -15.03 -29.34
CA GLN A 1092 2.13 -16.46 -29.06
C GLN A 1092 1.17 -16.89 -27.94
N ALA A 1093 1.10 -16.16 -26.82
CA ALA A 1093 0.15 -16.44 -25.74
C ALA A 1093 -1.32 -16.44 -26.23
N ARG A 1094 -1.68 -15.52 -27.13
CA ARG A 1094 -3.02 -15.48 -27.74
C ARG A 1094 -3.28 -16.68 -28.66
N ARG A 1095 -2.27 -17.09 -29.43
CA ARG A 1095 -2.34 -18.28 -30.29
C ARG A 1095 -2.52 -19.55 -29.46
N LEU A 1096 -1.76 -19.69 -28.37
CA LEU A 1096 -1.85 -20.85 -27.47
C LEU A 1096 -3.17 -20.90 -26.69
N GLY A 1097 -3.78 -19.76 -26.36
CA GLY A 1097 -5.10 -19.69 -25.73
C GLY A 1097 -6.25 -20.29 -26.58
N GLY A 1098 -6.03 -20.52 -27.88
CA GLY A 1098 -6.97 -21.22 -28.77
C GLY A 1098 -6.79 -22.74 -28.84
N LEU A 1099 -5.75 -23.29 -28.21
CA LEU A 1099 -5.45 -24.73 -28.20
C LEU A 1099 -5.98 -25.39 -26.93
N ALA A 1100 -6.61 -26.55 -27.07
CA ALA A 1100 -7.16 -27.29 -25.92
C ALA A 1100 -6.08 -27.84 -24.97
N SER A 1101 -4.86 -28.09 -25.45
CA SER A 1101 -3.69 -28.53 -24.66
C SER A 1101 -2.39 -28.25 -25.44
N PRO A 1102 -1.69 -27.12 -25.20
CA PRO A 1102 -0.42 -26.81 -25.86
C PRO A 1102 0.72 -27.71 -25.36
N SER A 1103 1.63 -28.10 -26.25
CA SER A 1103 2.82 -28.89 -25.92
C SER A 1103 3.99 -28.01 -25.44
N LEU A 1104 5.03 -28.61 -24.85
CA LEU A 1104 6.26 -27.90 -24.47
C LEU A 1104 6.89 -27.15 -25.66
N ALA A 1105 6.89 -27.76 -26.85
CA ALA A 1105 7.40 -27.13 -28.07
C ALA A 1105 6.56 -25.92 -28.49
N ASP A 1106 5.25 -25.94 -28.24
CA ASP A 1106 4.36 -24.81 -28.54
C ASP A 1106 4.61 -23.63 -27.59
N LEU A 1107 4.98 -23.93 -26.33
CA LEU A 1107 5.30 -22.95 -25.29
C LEU A 1107 6.67 -22.28 -25.51
N THR A 1108 7.64 -22.99 -26.11
CA THR A 1108 9.00 -22.47 -26.32
C THR A 1108 9.22 -21.88 -27.72
N THR A 1109 8.41 -22.19 -28.73
CA THR A 1109 8.68 -21.75 -30.11
C THR A 1109 7.91 -20.49 -30.50
N LEU A 1110 8.63 -19.47 -30.99
CA LEU A 1110 8.05 -18.30 -31.65
C LEU A 1110 7.94 -18.53 -33.16
N LEU A 1111 6.74 -18.37 -33.70
CA LEU A 1111 6.42 -18.61 -35.11
C LEU A 1111 6.33 -17.31 -35.91
N PRO A 1112 6.42 -17.36 -37.26
CA PRO A 1112 6.31 -16.16 -38.11
C PRO A 1112 5.00 -15.39 -37.91
N GLU A 1113 3.92 -16.09 -37.54
CA GLU A 1113 2.60 -15.52 -37.27
C GLU A 1113 2.50 -14.74 -35.95
N ASP A 1114 3.48 -14.90 -35.06
CA ASP A 1114 3.54 -14.17 -33.80
C ASP A 1114 4.09 -12.73 -34.02
N LEU A 1115 4.68 -12.43 -35.19
CA LEU A 1115 5.12 -11.09 -35.55
C LEU A 1115 3.93 -10.10 -35.68
N PRO A 1116 4.15 -8.81 -35.37
CA PRO A 1116 3.08 -7.81 -35.49
C PRO A 1116 2.53 -7.74 -36.92
N VAL A 1117 1.19 -7.87 -37.05
CA VAL A 1117 0.50 -7.77 -38.35
C VAL A 1117 0.72 -6.38 -38.95
N ARG A 1118 1.22 -6.32 -40.19
CA ARG A 1118 1.39 -5.06 -40.93
C ARG A 1118 0.04 -4.36 -41.09
N ARG A 1119 -0.23 -3.31 -40.32
CA ARG A 1119 -1.21 -2.30 -40.72
C ARG A 1119 -0.59 -1.46 -41.84
N GLY A 1120 -0.75 -1.95 -43.06
CA GLY A 1120 -0.39 -1.18 -44.25
C GLY A 1120 -1.21 0.10 -44.32
N LEU A 1121 -0.49 1.23 -44.40
CA LEU A 1121 -0.99 2.45 -45.01
C LEU A 1121 -1.55 2.11 -46.40
N GLY A 1122 -2.88 2.13 -46.54
CA GLY A 1122 -3.56 2.10 -47.83
C GLY A 1122 -4.64 1.03 -47.99
N GLN A 1123 -5.85 1.29 -47.46
CA GLN A 1123 -7.11 0.88 -48.10
C GLN A 1123 -8.26 1.78 -47.59
N GLN A 1124 -8.32 3.00 -48.13
CA GLN A 1124 -9.60 3.65 -48.39
C GLN A 1124 -10.11 3.10 -49.74
N SER A 1125 -11.03 2.13 -49.74
CA SER A 1125 -12.14 2.07 -50.71
C SER A 1125 -13.07 0.87 -50.47
N SER A 1126 -14.37 1.16 -50.51
CA SER A 1126 -15.52 0.28 -50.77
C SER A 1126 -15.84 -0.87 -49.80
N ARG A 1127 -16.68 -0.61 -48.80
CA ARG A 1127 -18.12 -0.91 -48.84
C ARG A 1127 -18.88 -0.20 -47.73
#